data_AF-A0A094F4C8-F1
#
_entry.id   AF-A0A094F4C8-F1
#
_cell.length_a   1.000
_cell.length_b   1.000
_cell.length_c   1.000
_cell.angle_alpha   90.00
_cell.angle_beta   90.00
_cell.angle_gamma   90.00
#
_symmetry.space_group_name_H-M   'P 1'
#
loop_
_entity.id
_entity.type
_entity.pdbx_description
1 polymer ?
#
loop_
_entity_poly.entity_id
_entity_poly.type
_entity_poly.pdbx_seq_one_letter_code
_entity_poly.pdbx_strand_id
1 'polypeptide(L)'
;MPSPFSEEGPEILVVGVSVRGGAVEMSAWRSSAYLPTHPCLVFLPAKYVAAREHVHKQEIREYLLVIHKRGPTLRDIRKLVKGELIRGNAELVGFTMAAPHVSGNLLRHQDEVQGIEHHDLGHQVSISLEAHTAEAWAAAAATQSVSTGPHRSLTVGSGVNDDVVIALVLHDNAVEIREGGRVGHNIDGVLGVADGVWQGKRRAQEDGHVGGGSHEATLEGLSTVTSGPFTRSTEGTLHTPLFTAGIPYTILNQSAKPWEHLNKPLAQQVTKLAARACTPLTANNPGSWWYESITHNGESSFMSSSYKSNYKVFRNVVTDYGADRTGATPANLAIQNAIQAGASNGPSRTSSSMGTTGQPAVIYIPSGTYLLTGSLQLYVGTVLVGDPINPPVLKAAANFPNDHIIYGKDPNHDGTINFYIGLKNVIIDSTAVSPSQNIALLDWTVSQATQLANVVFNMPNYSTGHVGVTSQYGYNSNVILNDLTFNGGAYGLKLSGQQWILKNIKTIGTTTGIQASGFNVVCLACSFSNAATGIDATGVSASLVVIDSSGTSIGTFVSGTNNGGAGNSIVLENIQNSGTTVKLSGVTVLNGNVADTWVYGNMYTRGSNSPQHANGQSVTTPRPAALLSNGKYFTMAPPTYQQYSVDQVLNIKTVAGLPVYGDGATDETNNINAILSQYAGCKIIYFPAGTYIVTNTINVPAGSRIYGDAFGTAISALGGNFYNPAAPTTMVKVGNAGDVGVAQITDMLFTVADVLQGCKLVEVNIAGSNPGDVGFFNTHFRIGGAAGSKVETSCGGTPDQCKAAWGLIHLTSTSSAYIENMWGWTADHDLDGGNGATISTGRGLLVEATKATWLVGTGMEHHTLYQYNYNNAKNVFSAFQQSETPYWQGPGNDLAPAPWSSNLIASDPNFSNCAATDSTCRMAFFERISGSSDLFLYNGMVWAFFNNGGGCNGDCQKNAVDITSSSSLYIYGQNVKAVTNIFLEGTTVTATESANSGGWGGVVAAYL
;
A
#
# COMPACT_ATOMS: atom_id res chain seq x y z
N MET A 1 24.14 -11.67 -54.78
CA MET A 1 23.16 -12.28 -55.70
C MET A 1 23.25 -13.80 -55.56
N PRO A 2 22.19 -14.58 -55.79
CA PRO A 2 20.80 -14.27 -55.37
C PRO A 2 19.94 -15.52 -54.95
N SER A 3 18.94 -15.32 -54.06
CA SER A 3 17.52 -15.80 -54.12
C SER A 3 17.13 -17.30 -54.38
N PRO A 4 15.86 -17.72 -54.11
CA PRO A 4 14.88 -17.35 -53.05
C PRO A 4 14.09 -18.59 -52.49
N PHE A 5 12.87 -18.34 -52.00
CA PHE A 5 11.77 -19.22 -51.51
C PHE A 5 11.77 -19.54 -50.00
N SER A 6 10.65 -19.53 -49.27
CA SER A 6 9.43 -18.67 -49.23
C SER A 6 8.47 -19.30 -48.21
N GLU A 7 7.96 -18.55 -47.22
CA GLU A 7 7.04 -19.06 -46.20
C GLU A 7 5.57 -18.69 -46.48
N GLU A 8 4.64 -19.57 -46.11
CA GLU A 8 3.19 -19.30 -46.10
C GLU A 8 2.67 -19.20 -44.65
N GLY A 9 1.74 -18.29 -44.41
CA GLY A 9 1.05 -18.10 -43.12
C GLY A 9 -0.43 -18.50 -43.18
N PRO A 10 -1.11 -18.70 -42.03
CA PRO A 10 -2.44 -19.28 -41.99
C PRO A 10 -3.57 -18.33 -42.45
N GLU A 11 -4.54 -18.87 -43.19
CA GLU A 11 -5.78 -18.17 -43.54
C GLU A 11 -6.78 -18.15 -42.37
N ILE A 12 -7.54 -17.06 -42.24
CA ILE A 12 -8.67 -16.95 -41.30
C ILE A 12 -9.99 -17.05 -42.08
N LEU A 13 -10.85 -18.01 -41.70
CA LEU A 13 -12.19 -18.18 -42.25
C LEU A 13 -13.23 -17.53 -41.30
N VAL A 14 -14.03 -16.61 -41.82
CA VAL A 14 -15.17 -16.02 -41.08
C VAL A 14 -16.48 -16.55 -41.68
N VAL A 15 -17.34 -17.12 -40.83
CA VAL A 15 -18.65 -17.67 -41.23
C VAL A 15 -19.76 -16.87 -40.55
N GLY A 16 -20.62 -16.25 -41.34
CA GLY A 16 -21.84 -15.59 -40.85
C GLY A 16 -23.02 -16.57 -40.85
N VAL A 17 -23.78 -16.60 -39.76
CA VAL A 17 -25.04 -17.35 -39.65
C VAL A 17 -26.17 -16.36 -39.37
N SER A 18 -27.28 -16.48 -40.10
CA SER A 18 -28.48 -15.67 -39.90
C SER A 18 -29.71 -16.56 -39.86
N VAL A 19 -30.68 -16.20 -39.02
CA VAL A 19 -31.92 -16.97 -38.84
C VAL A 19 -33.12 -16.05 -39.05
N ARG A 20 -33.93 -16.36 -40.07
CA ARG A 20 -35.27 -15.79 -40.27
C ARG A 20 -36.21 -16.90 -40.74
N GLY A 21 -37.43 -16.93 -40.23
CA GLY A 21 -38.51 -17.76 -40.78
C GLY A 21 -38.34 -19.29 -40.64
N GLY A 22 -37.42 -19.79 -39.81
CA GLY A 22 -37.28 -21.23 -39.53
C GLY A 22 -36.37 -22.01 -40.47
N ALA A 23 -35.59 -21.34 -41.32
CA ALA A 23 -34.50 -21.93 -42.09
C ALA A 23 -33.15 -21.29 -41.73
N VAL A 24 -32.06 -21.99 -42.02
CA VAL A 24 -30.68 -21.53 -41.80
C VAL A 24 -29.91 -21.68 -43.11
N GLU A 25 -29.32 -20.58 -43.58
CA GLU A 25 -28.36 -20.59 -44.69
C GLU A 25 -26.98 -20.12 -44.20
N MET A 26 -25.94 -20.65 -44.83
CA MET A 26 -24.54 -20.26 -44.62
C MET A 26 -23.95 -19.75 -45.93
N SER A 27 -23.19 -18.67 -45.87
CA SER A 27 -22.36 -18.20 -46.98
C SER A 27 -21.01 -17.72 -46.48
N ALA A 28 -19.98 -17.88 -47.31
CA ALA A 28 -18.60 -17.55 -46.99
C ALA A 28 -17.98 -16.74 -48.15
N TRP A 29 -17.15 -15.77 -47.79
CA TRP A 29 -16.49 -14.88 -48.75
C TRP A 29 -14.99 -14.78 -48.41
N ARG A 30 -14.16 -14.60 -49.44
CA ARG A 30 -12.72 -14.35 -49.35
C ARG A 30 -12.42 -13.02 -50.04
N SER A 31 -11.55 -12.20 -49.46
CA SER A 31 -10.97 -11.04 -50.15
C SER A 31 -9.54 -10.79 -49.67
N SER A 32 -8.70 -10.26 -50.56
CA SER A 32 -7.29 -10.02 -50.31
C SER A 32 -6.77 -8.85 -51.16
N ALA A 33 -6.39 -7.75 -50.50
CA ALA A 33 -5.49 -6.72 -51.03
C ALA A 33 -5.09 -5.71 -49.93
N TYR A 34 -3.83 -5.27 -49.95
CA TYR A 34 -3.33 -4.08 -49.27
C TYR A 34 -3.36 -2.88 -50.24
N LEU A 35 -3.33 -1.64 -49.71
CA LEU A 35 -2.46 -0.51 -50.14
C LEU A 35 -2.66 0.71 -49.20
N PRO A 36 -1.75 1.71 -49.13
CA PRO A 36 -1.65 2.63 -47.98
C PRO A 36 -1.81 4.15 -48.30
N THR A 37 -1.49 4.98 -47.29
CA THR A 37 -1.21 6.45 -47.26
C THR A 37 -2.37 7.45 -47.09
N HIS A 38 -2.03 8.55 -46.38
CA HIS A 38 -2.81 9.76 -46.08
C HIS A 38 -2.71 10.79 -47.25
N PRO A 39 -3.33 12.02 -47.24
CA PRO A 39 -3.98 12.73 -46.12
C PRO A 39 -5.22 13.62 -46.42
N CYS A 40 -5.66 14.37 -45.39
CA CYS A 40 -6.10 15.78 -45.42
C CYS A 40 -7.60 16.22 -45.54
N LEU A 41 -7.93 17.13 -44.61
CA LEU A 41 -8.79 18.35 -44.71
C LEU A 41 -10.34 18.32 -44.59
N VAL A 42 -10.82 19.01 -43.53
CA VAL A 42 -11.80 20.15 -43.53
C VAL A 42 -13.30 19.95 -43.19
N PHE A 43 -13.65 20.54 -42.03
CA PHE A 43 -14.88 21.29 -41.62
C PHE A 43 -16.32 20.81 -41.94
N LEU A 44 -17.10 20.62 -40.86
CA LEU A 44 -18.32 21.38 -40.45
C LEU A 44 -19.33 21.92 -41.50
N PRO A 45 -20.63 22.12 -41.12
CA PRO A 45 -21.47 21.40 -40.15
C PRO A 45 -22.95 21.26 -40.64
N ALA A 46 -23.91 21.21 -39.69
CA ALA A 46 -25.36 21.50 -39.84
C ALA A 46 -26.25 20.44 -40.52
N LYS A 47 -27.57 20.37 -40.27
CA LYS A 47 -28.45 20.61 -39.08
C LYS A 47 -29.85 20.13 -39.48
N TYR A 48 -30.65 19.61 -38.53
CA TYR A 48 -32.13 19.55 -38.52
C TYR A 48 -32.93 19.22 -39.81
N VAL A 49 -33.87 18.27 -39.67
CA VAL A 49 -35.32 18.56 -39.74
C VAL A 49 -36.05 17.48 -38.94
N ALA A 50 -37.21 17.81 -38.36
CA ALA A 50 -38.03 16.90 -37.57
C ALA A 50 -39.45 16.80 -38.14
N ALA A 51 -40.13 15.67 -37.88
CA ALA A 51 -41.57 15.51 -38.04
C ALA A 51 -42.11 14.63 -36.89
N ARG A 52 -43.39 14.83 -36.52
CA ARG A 52 -44.12 14.14 -35.44
C ARG A 52 -45.47 13.62 -35.97
N GLU A 53 -46.28 13.02 -35.07
CA GLU A 53 -47.75 12.88 -35.14
C GLU A 53 -48.28 11.71 -36.02
N HIS A 54 -49.44 11.06 -35.80
CA HIS A 54 -50.35 10.84 -34.62
C HIS A 54 -51.44 9.78 -35.03
N VAL A 55 -52.23 9.08 -34.18
CA VAL A 55 -52.25 8.74 -32.73
C VAL A 55 -53.40 7.72 -32.44
N HIS A 56 -53.42 7.06 -31.25
CA HIS A 56 -54.59 6.38 -30.60
C HIS A 56 -55.14 5.07 -31.27
N LYS A 57 -55.89 4.14 -30.61
CA LYS A 57 -56.29 3.88 -29.18
C LYS A 57 -56.85 2.43 -28.95
N GLN A 58 -56.84 1.95 -27.69
CA GLN A 58 -57.85 1.15 -26.91
C GLN A 58 -58.72 0.02 -27.59
N GLU A 59 -59.05 -1.16 -27.02
CA GLU A 59 -58.75 -1.91 -25.74
C GLU A 59 -58.56 -3.45 -26.07
N ILE A 60 -58.90 -4.55 -25.34
CA ILE A 60 -59.67 -4.82 -24.09
C ILE A 60 -59.36 -6.21 -23.43
N ARG A 61 -59.94 -6.39 -22.22
CA ARG A 61 -60.21 -7.57 -21.33
C ARG A 61 -60.59 -8.90 -22.05
N GLU A 62 -60.70 -10.09 -21.44
CA GLU A 62 -60.49 -10.66 -20.07
C GLU A 62 -60.45 -12.22 -20.18
N TYR A 63 -60.08 -12.90 -19.08
CA TYR A 63 -60.67 -14.14 -18.50
C TYR A 63 -59.72 -15.25 -18.01
N LEU A 64 -60.17 -15.86 -16.91
CA LEU A 64 -59.51 -16.85 -16.07
C LEU A 64 -60.19 -18.22 -16.23
N LEU A 65 -59.45 -19.33 -16.16
CA LEU A 65 -60.02 -20.57 -15.64
C LEU A 65 -58.99 -21.43 -14.89
N VAL A 66 -59.44 -22.00 -13.77
CA VAL A 66 -58.69 -22.89 -12.87
C VAL A 66 -59.32 -24.29 -12.95
N ILE A 67 -58.52 -25.36 -12.82
CA ILE A 67 -59.01 -26.64 -12.30
C ILE A 67 -57.91 -27.37 -11.51
N HIS A 68 -58.33 -28.07 -10.46
CA HIS A 68 -57.50 -28.81 -9.49
C HIS A 68 -57.84 -30.31 -9.56
N LYS A 69 -56.88 -31.21 -9.29
CA LYS A 69 -57.14 -32.44 -8.51
C LYS A 69 -55.87 -33.12 -7.96
N ARG A 70 -56.04 -33.99 -6.95
CA ARG A 70 -54.99 -34.56 -6.07
C ARG A 70 -55.05 -36.09 -6.00
N GLY A 71 -53.87 -36.76 -5.91
CA GLY A 71 -53.55 -37.99 -5.13
C GLY A 71 -54.47 -39.23 -5.22
N PRO A 72 -54.33 -40.24 -4.31
CA PRO A 72 -53.32 -40.48 -3.25
C PRO A 72 -52.19 -41.44 -3.77
N THR A 73 -51.58 -42.48 -3.14
CA THR A 73 -51.74 -43.26 -1.87
C THR A 73 -50.44 -44.02 -1.49
N LEU A 74 -50.37 -44.61 -0.29
CA LEU A 74 -49.30 -45.50 0.25
C LEU A 74 -49.85 -46.93 0.55
N ARG A 75 -49.01 -48.00 0.44
CA ARG A 75 -48.84 -49.11 1.43
C ARG A 75 -48.05 -50.37 0.94
N ASP A 76 -47.01 -50.71 1.72
CA ASP A 76 -46.64 -52.02 2.33
C ASP A 76 -46.46 -53.38 1.57
N ILE A 77 -45.45 -54.14 2.07
CA ILE A 77 -45.39 -55.65 2.20
C ILE A 77 -45.06 -56.46 0.91
N ARG A 78 -44.18 -57.51 0.87
CA ARG A 78 -43.46 -58.29 1.92
C ARG A 78 -42.13 -58.98 1.45
N LYS A 79 -41.34 -59.38 2.45
CA LYS A 79 -40.09 -60.19 2.51
C LYS A 79 -39.88 -61.38 1.56
N LEU A 80 -38.58 -61.70 1.36
CA LEU A 80 -38.01 -63.07 1.39
C LEU A 80 -36.75 -63.10 2.32
N VAL A 81 -36.23 -64.28 2.70
CA VAL A 81 -35.20 -64.47 3.76
C VAL A 81 -34.33 -65.74 3.55
N LYS A 82 -33.03 -65.67 3.94
CA LYS A 82 -32.00 -66.72 4.29
C LYS A 82 -30.64 -66.42 3.63
N GLY A 83 -29.46 -66.70 4.20
CA GLY A 83 -29.03 -67.18 5.53
C GLY A 83 -27.49 -66.96 5.68
N GLU A 84 -26.95 -66.53 6.83
CA GLU A 84 -26.48 -67.30 8.01
C GLU A 84 -24.99 -67.75 8.00
N LEU A 85 -24.26 -67.29 9.05
CA LEU A 85 -23.09 -67.84 9.78
C LEU A 85 -21.82 -68.37 9.07
N ILE A 86 -20.66 -67.86 9.54
CA ILE A 86 -19.60 -68.55 10.35
C ILE A 86 -18.53 -67.46 10.67
N ARG A 87 -18.34 -67.00 11.93
CA ARG A 87 -17.63 -67.56 13.11
C ARG A 87 -16.10 -67.70 12.97
N GLY A 88 -15.36 -67.08 13.89
CA GLY A 88 -13.92 -67.29 14.15
C GLY A 88 -13.39 -66.34 15.25
N ASN A 89 -13.02 -66.87 16.43
CA ASN A 89 -12.64 -66.10 17.62
C ASN A 89 -11.17 -66.34 18.05
N ALA A 90 -10.56 -65.32 18.67
CA ALA A 90 -9.69 -65.36 19.88
C ALA A 90 -9.52 -63.90 20.38
N GLU A 91 -9.63 -63.48 21.65
CA GLU A 91 -9.14 -64.00 22.96
C GLU A 91 -7.61 -63.85 23.14
N LEU A 92 -7.01 -63.42 24.27
CA LEU A 92 -7.44 -63.02 25.65
C LEU A 92 -6.30 -62.08 26.24
N VAL A 93 -6.19 -61.48 27.46
CA VAL A 93 -6.80 -61.48 28.83
C VAL A 93 -6.51 -60.11 29.52
N GLY A 94 -7.16 -59.76 30.66
CA GLY A 94 -6.58 -58.90 31.73
C GLY A 94 -7.35 -57.61 32.11
N PHE A 95 -8.43 -57.61 32.91
CA PHE A 95 -8.48 -57.64 34.40
C PHE A 95 -7.71 -56.49 35.13
N THR A 96 -8.37 -55.39 35.53
CA THR A 96 -8.94 -55.05 36.89
C THR A 96 -7.89 -54.69 37.97
N MET A 97 -8.12 -53.80 38.97
CA MET A 97 -9.33 -53.50 39.76
C MET A 97 -9.19 -52.22 40.65
N ALA A 98 -10.27 -51.87 41.40
CA ALA A 98 -10.32 -51.10 42.67
C ALA A 98 -10.46 -49.55 42.70
N ALA A 99 -11.19 -49.10 43.74
CA ALA A 99 -11.49 -47.74 44.26
C ALA A 99 -11.88 -47.94 45.78
N PRO A 100 -12.55 -47.04 46.57
CA PRO A 100 -12.95 -45.62 46.42
C PRO A 100 -12.76 -44.76 47.73
N HIS A 101 -13.58 -43.71 47.96
CA HIS A 101 -13.75 -42.84 49.17
C HIS A 101 -12.75 -41.68 49.36
N VAL A 102 -13.03 -40.56 50.09
CA VAL A 102 -13.98 -40.25 51.20
C VAL A 102 -14.68 -38.87 51.06
N SER A 103 -15.85 -38.69 51.73
CA SER A 103 -16.81 -37.55 51.94
C SER A 103 -16.41 -36.06 51.71
N GLY A 104 -17.33 -35.08 51.58
CA GLY A 104 -18.82 -35.08 51.63
C GLY A 104 -19.47 -34.31 52.82
N ASN A 105 -20.45 -33.43 52.55
CA ASN A 105 -21.46 -32.80 53.46
C ASN A 105 -22.28 -31.76 52.63
N LEU A 106 -23.55 -31.38 52.88
CA LEU A 106 -24.60 -31.85 53.82
C LEU A 106 -26.01 -31.51 53.23
N LEU A 107 -27.11 -31.97 53.85
CA LEU A 107 -28.52 -31.78 53.42
C LEU A 107 -29.12 -30.42 53.95
N ARG A 108 -30.37 -29.97 53.72
CA ARG A 108 -31.68 -30.67 53.75
C ARG A 108 -32.88 -29.72 53.43
N HIS A 109 -33.94 -30.21 52.74
CA HIS A 109 -35.35 -29.71 52.69
C HIS A 109 -35.61 -28.23 52.27
N GLN A 110 -36.76 -27.78 51.73
CA GLN A 110 -38.05 -28.32 51.22
C GLN A 110 -38.60 -27.28 50.18
N ASP A 111 -39.76 -27.34 49.50
CA ASP A 111 -40.99 -28.16 49.57
C ASP A 111 -41.74 -28.17 48.19
N GLU A 112 -42.94 -28.79 48.13
CA GLU A 112 -43.90 -28.70 46.98
C GLU A 112 -44.91 -27.53 47.18
N VAL A 113 -45.74 -27.05 46.23
CA VAL A 113 -46.86 -27.70 45.50
C VAL A 113 -47.35 -26.81 44.31
N GLN A 114 -47.91 -27.45 43.27
CA GLN A 114 -48.82 -27.02 42.15
C GLN A 114 -49.24 -25.52 42.01
N GLY A 115 -49.44 -24.93 40.83
CA GLY A 115 -49.44 -25.42 39.43
C GLY A 115 -50.78 -25.19 38.71
N ILE A 116 -50.77 -24.62 37.48
CA ILE A 116 -51.87 -24.56 36.47
C ILE A 116 -51.34 -23.92 35.16
N GLU A 117 -51.87 -24.31 34.00
CA GLU A 117 -51.57 -23.74 32.67
C GLU A 117 -52.70 -22.81 32.16
N HIS A 118 -52.42 -21.94 31.19
CA HIS A 118 -53.17 -21.90 29.91
C HIS A 118 -52.48 -21.03 28.82
N HIS A 119 -52.85 -21.30 27.56
CA HIS A 119 -52.37 -20.65 26.32
C HIS A 119 -52.84 -19.20 26.11
N ASP A 120 -52.12 -18.39 25.31
CA ASP A 120 -52.58 -18.05 23.93
C ASP A 120 -51.47 -17.48 22.99
N LEU A 121 -51.85 -17.24 21.73
CA LEU A 121 -51.02 -16.91 20.56
C LEU A 121 -50.79 -15.40 20.34
N GLY A 122 -49.76 -15.04 19.56
CA GLY A 122 -49.54 -13.67 19.09
C GLY A 122 -48.56 -13.53 17.92
N HIS A 123 -49.06 -13.28 16.71
CA HIS A 123 -48.26 -12.76 15.59
C HIS A 123 -48.02 -11.26 15.76
N GLN A 124 -46.97 -10.73 15.12
CA GLN A 124 -47.02 -9.37 14.57
C GLN A 124 -46.71 -9.36 13.07
N VAL A 125 -47.23 -8.33 12.41
CA VAL A 125 -47.40 -8.21 10.96
C VAL A 125 -46.66 -6.97 10.47
N SER A 126 -45.95 -7.11 9.35
CA SER A 126 -45.37 -5.98 8.62
C SER A 126 -46.46 -5.07 8.06
N ILE A 127 -46.47 -3.80 8.46
CA ILE A 127 -47.34 -2.76 7.88
C ILE A 127 -46.48 -1.85 7.00
N SER A 128 -46.81 -1.82 5.72
CA SER A 128 -46.30 -0.85 4.76
C SER A 128 -47.02 0.49 4.86
N LEU A 129 -46.29 1.59 4.67
CA LEU A 129 -46.87 2.90 4.38
C LEU A 129 -46.22 3.46 3.11
N GLU A 130 -46.89 3.24 1.98
CA GLU A 130 -46.60 3.96 0.75
C GLU A 130 -47.26 5.35 0.82
N ALA A 131 -46.55 6.37 0.34
CA ALA A 131 -47.10 7.67 0.02
C ALA A 131 -46.47 8.19 -1.29
N HIS A 132 -47.28 8.27 -2.34
CA HIS A 132 -46.88 8.80 -3.65
C HIS A 132 -47.35 10.26 -3.82
N THR A 133 -46.74 10.96 -4.80
CA THR A 133 -47.12 12.31 -5.33
C THR A 133 -46.90 13.50 -4.39
N ALA A 134 -46.54 14.71 -4.85
CA ALA A 134 -45.98 15.17 -6.14
C ALA A 134 -45.39 16.61 -5.98
N GLU A 135 -44.72 17.11 -7.04
CA GLU A 135 -44.71 18.50 -7.57
C GLU A 135 -44.73 19.76 -6.64
N ALA A 136 -44.09 20.90 -6.94
CA ALA A 136 -43.10 21.32 -7.96
C ALA A 136 -42.62 22.79 -7.69
N TRP A 137 -41.60 23.25 -8.45
CA TRP A 137 -41.11 24.66 -8.60
C TRP A 137 -40.37 25.25 -7.36
N ALA A 138 -39.17 25.86 -7.43
CA ALA A 138 -38.63 26.99 -8.21
C ALA A 138 -39.04 28.39 -7.68
N ALA A 139 -38.22 29.45 -7.65
CA ALA A 139 -36.76 29.63 -7.79
C ALA A 139 -36.36 31.10 -7.42
N ALA A 140 -35.07 31.37 -7.14
CA ALA A 140 -34.45 32.73 -7.01
C ALA A 140 -34.96 33.64 -5.84
N ALA A 141 -34.29 34.72 -5.40
CA ALA A 141 -32.85 35.07 -5.33
C ALA A 141 -32.63 36.32 -4.42
N ALA A 142 -31.35 36.62 -4.13
CA ALA A 142 -30.77 37.95 -3.85
C ALA A 142 -30.87 38.66 -2.46
N THR A 143 -29.67 38.86 -1.87
CA THR A 143 -29.09 40.12 -1.28
C THR A 143 -29.57 40.80 0.03
N GLN A 144 -28.61 40.88 0.97
CA GLN A 144 -28.13 42.09 1.72
C GLN A 144 -28.81 42.63 3.02
N SER A 145 -28.05 42.47 4.14
CA SER A 145 -27.57 43.51 5.11
C SER A 145 -28.43 44.17 6.24
N VAL A 146 -27.96 43.97 7.49
CA VAL A 146 -27.64 44.99 8.55
C VAL A 146 -28.67 45.44 9.65
N SER A 147 -28.53 44.81 10.84
CA SER A 147 -28.44 45.39 12.24
C SER A 147 -29.65 45.91 13.09
N THR A 148 -29.46 45.81 14.43
CA THR A 148 -30.12 46.47 15.61
C THR A 148 -31.40 45.87 16.26
N GLY A 149 -31.54 46.03 17.60
CA GLY A 149 -32.66 45.60 18.50
C GLY A 149 -33.11 46.75 19.43
N PRO A 150 -33.52 46.59 20.73
CA PRO A 150 -33.77 45.37 21.58
C PRO A 150 -34.98 45.47 22.61
N HIS A 151 -35.04 44.56 23.61
CA HIS A 151 -35.62 44.67 25.01
C HIS A 151 -36.94 43.98 25.51
N ARG A 152 -36.83 43.37 26.74
CA ARG A 152 -37.82 43.05 27.83
C ARG A 152 -38.81 41.86 27.65
N SER A 153 -39.22 41.07 28.69
CA SER A 153 -38.73 40.84 30.09
C SER A 153 -39.47 39.71 30.88
N LEU A 154 -38.74 38.89 31.67
CA LEU A 154 -39.08 38.17 32.96
C LEU A 154 -40.41 37.37 33.12
N THR A 155 -40.43 36.12 33.64
CA THR A 155 -40.30 35.72 35.09
C THR A 155 -40.15 34.18 35.25
N VAL A 156 -39.84 33.66 36.47
CA VAL A 156 -39.16 32.35 36.75
C VAL A 156 -39.97 31.37 37.64
N GLY A 157 -39.74 30.04 37.51
CA GLY A 157 -40.07 29.05 38.56
C GLY A 157 -39.84 27.55 38.24
N SER A 158 -38.74 26.95 38.73
CA SER A 158 -38.43 25.51 39.02
C SER A 158 -39.17 24.33 38.32
N GLY A 159 -38.53 23.27 37.81
CA GLY A 159 -37.09 22.96 37.64
C GLY A 159 -36.72 21.45 37.78
N VAL A 160 -35.75 20.97 36.97
CA VAL A 160 -35.10 19.62 36.97
C VAL A 160 -36.01 18.48 36.45
N ASN A 161 -35.73 17.81 35.31
CA ASN A 161 -34.66 17.91 34.30
C ASN A 161 -35.28 17.68 32.91
N ASP A 162 -35.07 18.61 31.97
CA ASP A 162 -35.79 18.65 30.67
C ASP A 162 -34.85 18.79 29.46
N ASP A 163 -35.36 18.40 28.28
CA ASP A 163 -34.73 18.52 26.97
C ASP A 163 -34.75 19.95 26.36
N VAL A 164 -34.28 20.08 25.12
CA VAL A 164 -34.65 21.10 24.11
C VAL A 164 -34.02 22.53 24.23
N VAL A 165 -33.08 22.84 23.31
CA VAL A 165 -33.25 23.80 22.17
C VAL A 165 -33.89 25.19 22.52
N ILE A 166 -33.33 26.39 22.21
CA ILE A 166 -32.49 26.83 21.06
C ILE A 166 -31.83 28.23 21.27
N ALA A 167 -30.86 28.58 20.39
CA ALA A 167 -30.39 29.93 19.99
C ALA A 167 -29.63 30.89 20.96
N LEU A 168 -28.81 31.75 20.33
CA LEU A 168 -28.04 32.86 20.92
C LEU A 168 -28.12 34.09 19.99
N VAL A 169 -28.34 35.29 20.55
CA VAL A 169 -27.99 36.58 19.93
C VAL A 169 -27.42 37.51 21.02
N LEU A 170 -26.30 38.17 20.71
CA LEU A 170 -25.55 39.04 21.63
C LEU A 170 -26.08 40.48 21.64
N HIS A 171 -25.74 41.26 22.67
CA HIS A 171 -24.96 42.50 22.47
C HIS A 171 -24.35 43.05 23.78
N ASP A 172 -23.19 43.68 23.62
CA ASP A 172 -22.52 44.71 24.42
C ASP A 172 -22.19 44.51 25.93
N ASN A 173 -20.87 44.58 26.20
CA ASN A 173 -20.23 45.14 27.40
C ASN A 173 -20.66 44.61 28.78
N ALA A 174 -20.21 43.37 29.05
CA ALA A 174 -19.70 42.86 30.33
C ALA A 174 -20.15 43.52 31.66
N VAL A 175 -20.89 42.76 32.49
CA VAL A 175 -21.01 43.01 33.93
C VAL A 175 -20.77 41.71 34.71
N GLU A 176 -19.77 41.75 35.59
CA GLU A 176 -19.52 40.79 36.67
C GLU A 176 -20.57 40.98 37.78
N ILE A 177 -21.19 39.89 38.28
CA ILE A 177 -22.00 39.93 39.51
C ILE A 177 -21.48 38.87 40.49
N ARG A 178 -21.42 39.26 41.76
CA ARG A 178 -20.76 38.53 42.86
C ARG A 178 -21.77 38.08 43.91
N GLU A 179 -21.49 36.92 44.49
CA GLU A 179 -21.80 36.57 45.88
C GLU A 179 -20.52 36.00 46.50
N GLY A 180 -20.20 36.15 47.79
CA GLY A 180 -20.86 36.88 48.87
C GLY A 180 -20.03 36.69 50.15
N GLY A 181 -18.87 37.35 50.24
CA GLY A 181 -17.74 36.86 51.06
C GLY A 181 -17.62 37.38 52.50
N ARG A 182 -16.63 36.81 53.22
CA ARG A 182 -15.97 37.43 54.39
C ARG A 182 -14.49 36.99 54.50
N VAL A 183 -13.60 37.98 54.34
CA VAL A 183 -12.27 38.22 54.99
C VAL A 183 -11.42 37.01 55.40
N GLY A 184 -10.12 36.89 55.07
CA GLY A 184 -9.13 37.76 54.39
C GLY A 184 -7.78 37.00 54.32
N HIS A 185 -6.64 37.51 53.84
CA HIS A 185 -6.23 38.87 53.44
C HIS A 185 -5.04 38.78 52.44
N ASN A 186 -5.01 39.68 51.44
CA ASN A 186 -3.88 40.51 50.96
C ASN A 186 -2.50 39.88 50.54
N ILE A 187 -1.75 40.38 49.54
CA ILE A 187 -1.93 41.50 48.59
C ILE A 187 -1.02 41.34 47.35
N ASP A 188 -1.42 41.96 46.23
CA ASP A 188 -0.73 42.51 45.03
C ASP A 188 0.76 42.16 44.68
N GLY A 189 1.23 42.21 43.43
CA GLY A 189 0.54 42.46 42.14
C GLY A 189 1.37 43.23 41.09
N VAL A 190 0.88 43.21 39.84
CA VAL A 190 1.22 44.11 38.69
C VAL A 190 2.48 43.83 37.84
N LEU A 191 2.21 43.91 36.52
CA LEU A 191 3.04 43.86 35.30
C LEU A 191 4.32 44.74 35.28
N GLY A 192 5.29 44.34 34.45
CA GLY A 192 6.44 45.17 34.03
C GLY A 192 7.12 44.65 32.75
N VAL A 193 7.70 45.54 31.94
CA VAL A 193 8.31 45.25 30.63
C VAL A 193 9.70 45.89 30.52
N ALA A 194 10.56 45.31 29.67
CA ALA A 194 11.85 45.82 29.15
C ALA A 194 13.13 45.69 30.01
N ASP A 195 14.19 45.25 29.31
CA ASP A 195 15.61 45.60 29.36
C ASP A 195 16.21 46.29 30.61
N GLY A 196 17.25 45.67 31.18
CA GLY A 196 18.03 46.24 32.29
C GLY A 196 19.37 45.55 32.55
N VAL A 197 20.39 45.86 31.74
CA VAL A 197 21.78 45.38 31.94
C VAL A 197 22.37 45.91 33.25
N TRP A 198 22.99 45.05 34.09
CA TRP A 198 24.31 45.24 34.75
C TRP A 198 24.65 43.97 35.58
N GLN A 199 25.66 43.16 35.23
CA GLN A 199 27.10 43.27 35.55
C GLN A 199 27.50 43.18 37.04
N GLY A 200 28.19 42.09 37.40
CA GLY A 200 28.96 41.89 38.64
C GLY A 200 29.26 40.39 38.87
N LYS A 201 30.43 39.82 38.52
CA LYS A 201 31.74 39.89 39.22
C LYS A 201 31.61 39.59 40.72
N ARG A 202 32.30 38.58 41.31
CA ARG A 202 33.49 37.82 40.87
C ARG A 202 33.66 36.50 41.68
N ARG A 203 34.58 35.64 41.20
CA ARG A 203 35.52 34.67 41.88
C ARG A 203 35.42 34.51 43.42
N ALA A 204 35.77 33.35 44.02
CA ALA A 204 36.79 32.36 43.63
C ALA A 204 36.44 30.90 44.07
N GLN A 205 37.17 29.85 43.65
CA GLN A 205 38.20 29.06 44.41
C GLN A 205 37.72 28.55 45.80
N GLU A 206 38.00 27.30 46.25
CA GLU A 206 39.03 26.34 45.79
C GLU A 206 38.70 24.85 46.13
N ASP A 207 39.62 23.95 45.77
CA ASP A 207 39.54 22.48 45.80
C ASP A 207 39.60 21.78 47.18
N GLY A 208 39.29 20.47 47.23
CA GLY A 208 39.63 19.54 48.33
C GLY A 208 38.59 18.44 48.62
N HIS A 209 38.58 17.28 47.94
CA HIS A 209 39.31 16.02 48.22
C HIS A 209 38.90 15.19 49.48
N VAL A 210 38.47 13.92 49.24
CA VAL A 210 38.60 12.69 50.08
C VAL A 210 38.06 12.74 51.52
N GLY A 211 37.04 11.99 51.98
CA GLY A 211 36.66 10.59 51.72
C GLY A 211 36.57 9.80 53.05
N GLY A 212 35.69 8.79 53.16
CA GLY A 212 35.83 7.69 54.14
C GLY A 212 34.73 7.50 55.21
N GLY A 213 33.93 6.43 55.06
CA GLY A 213 33.11 5.82 56.13
C GLY A 213 31.77 6.50 56.46
N SER A 214 30.76 5.80 56.98
CA SER A 214 30.57 4.34 57.11
C SER A 214 29.12 4.03 57.47
N HIS A 215 28.53 2.97 56.92
CA HIS A 215 27.72 1.97 57.66
C HIS A 215 27.30 0.82 56.75
N GLU A 216 27.29 -0.39 57.30
CA GLU A 216 26.86 -1.63 56.63
C GLU A 216 25.36 -1.89 56.84
N ALA A 217 24.72 -2.48 55.83
CA ALA A 217 23.51 -3.27 55.99
C ALA A 217 23.51 -4.38 54.91
N THR A 218 23.86 -5.61 55.32
CA THR A 218 23.92 -6.77 54.42
C THR A 218 22.53 -7.32 54.11
N LEU A 219 22.28 -7.67 52.84
CA LEU A 219 21.29 -8.68 52.46
C LEU A 219 21.68 -9.30 51.11
N GLU A 220 22.32 -10.47 51.15
CA GLU A 220 22.42 -11.34 49.96
C GLU A 220 21.09 -12.07 49.73
N GLY A 221 20.70 -12.22 48.48
CA GLY A 221 19.52 -12.98 48.08
C GLY A 221 19.51 -13.22 46.58
N LEU A 222 19.96 -14.39 46.15
CA LEU A 222 19.95 -14.75 44.73
C LEU A 222 18.49 -14.89 44.24
N SER A 223 18.17 -14.24 43.13
CA SER A 223 17.03 -14.61 42.29
C SER A 223 17.51 -14.91 40.87
N THR A 224 17.56 -16.20 40.52
CA THR A 224 17.77 -16.65 39.15
C THR A 224 16.54 -16.29 38.32
N VAL A 225 16.67 -15.33 37.39
CA VAL A 225 15.62 -15.05 36.40
C VAL A 225 15.61 -16.18 35.37
N THR A 226 14.84 -17.23 35.67
CA THR A 226 14.59 -18.32 34.74
C THR A 226 13.73 -17.83 33.57
N SER A 227 14.16 -18.15 32.35
CA SER A 227 13.41 -17.85 31.14
C SER A 227 12.12 -18.69 31.07
N GLY A 228 11.00 -18.12 31.49
CA GLY A 228 9.67 -18.70 31.27
C GLY A 228 9.28 -18.65 29.79
N PRO A 229 8.61 -19.67 29.24
CA PRO A 229 8.12 -19.63 27.87
C PRO A 229 6.96 -18.63 27.75
N PHE A 230 6.97 -17.79 26.71
CA PHE A 230 5.81 -16.97 26.37
C PHE A 230 4.61 -17.87 26.02
N THR A 231 3.55 -17.81 26.81
CA THR A 231 2.30 -18.52 26.54
C THR A 231 1.64 -17.95 25.31
N ARG A 232 1.50 -18.78 24.27
CA ARG A 232 0.91 -18.47 22.97
C ARG A 232 -0.54 -18.00 23.15
N SER A 233 -0.82 -16.72 22.92
CA SER A 233 -2.18 -16.17 22.95
C SER A 233 -2.96 -16.55 21.69
N THR A 234 -3.41 -17.81 21.63
CA THR A 234 -4.27 -18.32 20.54
C THR A 234 -5.74 -17.96 20.79
N GLU A 235 -6.03 -16.68 20.99
CA GLU A 235 -7.38 -16.13 20.95
C GLU A 235 -7.41 -15.04 19.86
N GLY A 236 -8.03 -15.38 18.74
CA GLY A 236 -8.32 -14.40 17.69
C GLY A 236 -9.49 -13.53 18.11
N THR A 237 -9.23 -12.48 18.88
CA THR A 237 -10.18 -11.38 19.04
C THR A 237 -10.46 -10.80 17.67
N LEU A 238 -11.66 -11.01 17.12
CA LEU A 238 -12.12 -10.24 15.98
C LEU A 238 -12.14 -8.77 16.40
N HIS A 239 -11.21 -7.98 15.88
CA HIS A 239 -11.41 -6.54 15.84
C HIS A 239 -12.62 -6.29 14.95
N THR A 240 -13.77 -6.01 15.58
CA THR A 240 -14.88 -5.36 14.90
C THR A 240 -14.35 -4.09 14.26
N PRO A 241 -14.49 -3.89 12.93
CA PRO A 241 -13.99 -2.69 12.29
C PRO A 241 -14.86 -1.50 12.74
N LEU A 242 -14.42 -0.84 13.81
CA LEU A 242 -14.46 0.61 13.81
C LEU A 242 -13.64 1.02 12.59
N PHE A 243 -14.28 1.61 11.58
CA PHE A 243 -13.57 2.30 10.51
C PHE A 243 -12.62 3.28 11.19
N THR A 244 -11.31 3.05 11.09
CA THR A 244 -10.31 3.90 11.72
C THR A 244 -10.30 5.22 10.99
N ALA A 245 -11.13 6.17 11.46
CA ALA A 245 -11.24 7.48 10.87
C ALA A 245 -9.85 8.12 10.79
N GLY A 246 -9.46 8.48 9.57
CA GLY A 246 -8.22 9.20 9.31
C GLY A 246 -8.19 10.53 10.08
N ILE A 247 -6.99 11.09 10.20
CA ILE A 247 -6.81 12.37 10.88
C ILE A 247 -7.66 13.44 10.15
N PRO A 248 -8.59 14.14 10.82
CA PRO A 248 -9.43 15.13 10.14
C PRO A 248 -8.63 16.32 9.62
N TYR A 249 -8.76 16.63 8.33
CA TYR A 249 -8.10 17.78 7.71
C TYR A 249 -8.83 19.09 8.04
N THR A 250 -8.74 19.55 9.28
CA THR A 250 -9.49 20.73 9.76
C THR A 250 -9.09 22.06 9.13
N ILE A 251 -7.88 22.19 8.57
CA ILE A 251 -7.44 23.38 7.80
C ILE A 251 -7.55 23.21 6.26
N LEU A 252 -8.39 22.28 5.79
CA LEU A 252 -8.72 22.07 4.37
C LEU A 252 -9.39 23.30 3.74
N ASN A 253 -9.00 23.62 2.50
CA ASN A 253 -9.72 24.56 1.65
C ASN A 253 -10.96 23.87 1.06
N GLN A 254 -12.11 23.98 1.73
CA GLN A 254 -13.38 23.40 1.27
C GLN A 254 -13.88 23.91 -0.09
N SER A 255 -13.29 24.98 -0.63
CA SER A 255 -13.55 25.51 -1.98
C SER A 255 -12.57 25.00 -3.05
N ALA A 256 -11.50 24.28 -2.68
CA ALA A 256 -10.53 23.70 -3.61
C ALA A 256 -11.05 22.40 -4.25
N LYS A 257 -12.10 22.54 -5.07
CA LYS A 257 -12.82 21.44 -5.72
C LYS A 257 -12.65 21.47 -7.24
N PRO A 258 -11.58 20.88 -7.80
CA PRO A 258 -11.32 20.91 -9.24
C PRO A 258 -12.46 20.34 -10.10
N TRP A 259 -13.27 19.41 -9.57
CA TRP A 259 -14.45 18.85 -10.27
C TRP A 259 -15.67 19.78 -10.33
N GLU A 260 -15.75 20.78 -9.46
CA GLU A 260 -16.77 21.85 -9.52
C GLU A 260 -16.22 23.08 -10.27
N HIS A 261 -14.95 23.43 -10.05
CA HIS A 261 -14.31 24.64 -10.56
C HIS A 261 -12.90 24.37 -11.10
N LEU A 262 -12.80 24.09 -12.40
CA LEU A 262 -11.53 23.97 -13.12
C LEU A 262 -11.03 25.34 -13.61
N ASN A 263 -9.88 25.77 -13.10
CA ASN A 263 -9.15 26.92 -13.62
C ASN A 263 -8.50 26.57 -14.97
N LYS A 264 -8.52 27.51 -15.91
CA LYS A 264 -7.74 27.41 -17.15
C LYS A 264 -6.47 28.25 -17.02
N PRO A 265 -5.30 27.77 -17.50
CA PRO A 265 -4.09 28.57 -17.52
C PRO A 265 -4.31 29.85 -18.34
N LEU A 266 -3.68 30.94 -17.93
CA LEU A 266 -3.82 32.24 -18.59
C LEU A 266 -3.44 32.13 -20.07
N ALA A 267 -4.36 32.54 -20.95
CA ALA A 267 -4.25 32.39 -22.40
C ALA A 267 -3.17 33.31 -23.01
N GLN A 268 -1.90 32.92 -22.87
CA GLN A 268 -0.79 33.52 -23.60
C GLN A 268 -0.77 33.00 -25.04
N GLN A 269 -0.30 33.84 -25.97
CA GLN A 269 -0.01 33.36 -27.32
C GLN A 269 1.19 32.42 -27.26
N VAL A 270 0.92 31.11 -27.34
CA VAL A 270 1.96 30.10 -27.57
C VAL A 270 2.51 30.30 -28.98
N THR A 271 3.47 31.22 -29.11
CA THR A 271 4.45 31.15 -30.19
C THR A 271 5.06 29.76 -30.12
N LYS A 272 5.06 29.04 -31.25
CA LYS A 272 5.77 27.76 -31.33
C LYS A 272 7.24 28.02 -31.05
N LEU A 273 7.68 27.78 -29.81
CA LEU A 273 9.08 27.67 -29.49
C LEU A 273 9.63 26.57 -30.36
N ALA A 274 10.40 26.95 -31.39
CA ALA A 274 11.09 25.99 -32.22
C ALA A 274 11.93 25.10 -31.31
N ALA A 275 11.88 23.78 -31.52
CA ALA A 275 12.60 22.81 -30.71
C ALA A 275 14.11 23.09 -30.80
N ARG A 276 14.61 23.92 -29.86
CA ARG A 276 16.03 24.17 -29.72
C ARG A 276 16.66 22.87 -29.29
N ALA A 277 17.59 22.37 -30.08
CA ALA A 277 18.47 21.28 -29.68
C ALA A 277 19.17 21.70 -28.38
N CYS A 278 18.68 21.14 -27.27
CA CYS A 278 19.24 21.31 -25.96
C CYS A 278 20.41 20.33 -25.80
N THR A 279 21.40 20.69 -24.98
CA THR A 279 22.52 19.80 -24.71
C THR A 279 22.01 18.53 -24.03
N PRO A 280 22.33 17.31 -24.53
CA PRO A 280 21.99 16.06 -23.86
C PRO A 280 22.56 15.99 -22.44
N LEU A 281 21.83 15.30 -21.55
CA LEU A 281 22.27 15.05 -20.18
C LEU A 281 23.67 14.44 -20.15
N THR A 282 24.60 15.12 -19.48
CA THR A 282 26.02 14.75 -19.39
C THR A 282 26.42 14.71 -17.92
N ALA A 283 26.76 13.53 -17.41
CA ALA A 283 27.20 13.36 -16.03
C ALA A 283 28.49 14.17 -15.79
N ASN A 284 28.46 15.07 -14.81
CA ASN A 284 29.57 15.95 -14.46
C ASN A 284 29.96 15.90 -12.96
N ASN A 285 29.27 15.07 -12.16
CA ASN A 285 29.63 14.74 -10.78
C ASN A 285 29.89 15.98 -9.89
N PRO A 286 28.86 16.81 -9.64
CA PRO A 286 28.99 18.02 -8.81
C PRO A 286 29.43 17.69 -7.37
N GLY A 287 29.97 18.69 -6.66
CA GLY A 287 30.36 18.56 -5.25
C GLY A 287 29.19 18.62 -4.25
N SER A 288 27.97 18.88 -4.72
CA SER A 288 26.75 18.96 -3.93
C SER A 288 25.56 18.48 -4.77
N TRP A 289 24.57 17.85 -4.15
CA TRP A 289 23.39 17.33 -4.86
C TRP A 289 22.53 18.48 -5.43
N TRP A 290 21.96 18.28 -6.63
CA TRP A 290 21.14 19.29 -7.30
C TRP A 290 19.93 19.74 -6.47
N TYR A 291 19.39 18.84 -5.63
CA TYR A 291 18.24 19.07 -4.76
C TYR A 291 18.53 20.00 -3.57
N GLU A 292 19.80 20.37 -3.30
CA GLU A 292 20.12 21.42 -2.32
C GLU A 292 20.01 22.83 -2.93
N SER A 293 20.17 22.95 -4.26
CA SER A 293 20.34 24.22 -4.96
C SER A 293 19.21 24.57 -5.94
N ILE A 294 18.28 23.64 -6.18
CA ILE A 294 17.13 23.87 -7.05
C ILE A 294 16.12 24.80 -6.34
N THR A 295 15.38 25.61 -7.09
CA THR A 295 14.30 26.42 -6.50
C THR A 295 13.21 25.50 -5.96
N HIS A 296 12.92 25.56 -4.66
CA HIS A 296 11.78 24.84 -4.06
C HIS A 296 10.56 25.76 -3.93
N ASN A 297 9.53 25.48 -4.72
CA ASN A 297 8.22 26.14 -4.70
C ASN A 297 7.08 25.10 -4.74
N GLY A 298 7.27 24.01 -3.99
CA GLY A 298 6.24 23.02 -3.70
C GLY A 298 5.23 23.53 -2.67
N GLU A 299 3.98 23.09 -2.76
CA GLU A 299 2.88 23.49 -1.87
C GLU A 299 1.99 22.31 -1.47
N SER A 300 1.21 22.48 -0.40
CA SER A 300 0.08 21.60 -0.07
C SER A 300 -1.19 22.15 -0.72
N SER A 301 -1.59 21.56 -1.86
CA SER A 301 -2.59 22.16 -2.78
C SER A 301 -3.98 22.37 -2.17
N PHE A 302 -4.39 21.50 -1.25
CA PHE A 302 -5.73 21.56 -0.64
C PHE A 302 -5.74 22.29 0.72
N MET A 303 -4.60 22.81 1.18
CA MET A 303 -4.53 23.63 2.38
C MET A 303 -5.27 24.98 2.20
N SER A 304 -5.97 25.44 3.24
CA SER A 304 -6.59 26.77 3.29
C SER A 304 -5.62 27.87 2.85
N SER A 305 -6.12 28.82 2.06
CA SER A 305 -5.37 29.97 1.55
C SER A 305 -4.79 30.87 2.65
N SER A 306 -5.33 30.81 3.87
CA SER A 306 -4.77 31.47 5.06
C SER A 306 -3.40 30.92 5.48
N TYR A 307 -3.10 29.65 5.14
CA TYR A 307 -1.91 28.94 5.60
C TYR A 307 -1.00 28.47 4.45
N LYS A 308 -1.56 28.15 3.27
CA LYS A 308 -0.85 27.56 2.12
C LYS A 308 0.47 28.30 1.78
N SER A 309 0.44 29.61 1.62
CA SER A 309 1.62 30.43 1.25
C SER A 309 2.69 30.53 2.34
N ASN A 310 2.35 30.15 3.57
CA ASN A 310 3.23 30.15 4.74
C ASN A 310 3.73 28.74 5.11
N TYR A 311 3.28 27.69 4.41
CA TYR A 311 3.69 26.30 4.61
C TYR A 311 4.88 25.95 3.72
N LYS A 312 6.00 25.55 4.31
CA LYS A 312 7.17 25.04 3.59
C LYS A 312 7.10 23.52 3.48
N VAL A 313 7.13 22.98 2.26
CA VAL A 313 7.31 21.54 2.03
C VAL A 313 8.78 21.15 2.19
N PHE A 314 9.68 21.70 1.37
CA PHE A 314 11.12 21.53 1.51
C PHE A 314 11.68 22.37 2.67
N ARG A 315 12.56 21.77 3.46
CA ARG A 315 13.12 22.34 4.70
C ARG A 315 14.58 21.92 4.86
N ASN A 316 15.53 22.84 4.71
CA ASN A 316 16.95 22.57 4.93
C ASN A 316 17.28 22.80 6.42
N VAL A 317 17.69 21.74 7.13
CA VAL A 317 17.89 21.80 8.59
C VAL A 317 18.97 22.81 9.01
N VAL A 318 19.94 23.11 8.14
CA VAL A 318 21.05 24.04 8.44
C VAL A 318 20.62 25.48 8.16
N THR A 319 20.12 25.77 6.95
CA THR A 319 19.81 27.16 6.54
C THR A 319 18.54 27.71 7.17
N ASP A 320 17.53 26.85 7.40
CA ASP A 320 16.20 27.28 7.82
C ASP A 320 15.97 27.11 9.33
N TYR A 321 16.70 26.17 9.96
CA TYR A 321 16.51 25.79 11.38
C TYR A 321 17.80 25.83 12.22
N GLY A 322 18.96 26.13 11.64
CA GLY A 322 20.21 26.36 12.38
C GLY A 322 20.88 25.11 12.94
N ALA A 323 20.64 23.93 12.34
CA ALA A 323 21.28 22.68 12.78
C ALA A 323 22.81 22.73 12.60
N ASP A 324 23.55 22.39 13.66
CA ASP A 324 25.01 22.30 13.62
C ASP A 324 25.45 21.02 12.89
N ARG A 325 25.99 21.20 11.68
CA ARG A 325 26.56 20.15 10.82
C ARG A 325 28.03 19.83 11.09
N THR A 326 28.64 20.41 12.12
CA THR A 326 30.02 20.10 12.55
C THR A 326 30.08 19.03 13.63
N GLY A 327 28.97 18.80 14.34
CA GLY A 327 28.87 17.88 15.47
C GLY A 327 29.43 18.44 16.79
N ALA A 328 29.76 19.74 16.84
CA ALA A 328 30.26 20.39 18.05
C ALA A 328 29.15 20.68 19.08
N THR A 329 27.91 20.85 18.63
CA THR A 329 26.72 21.13 19.44
C THR A 329 25.51 20.27 19.01
N PRO A 330 24.51 20.05 19.90
CA PRO A 330 23.38 19.17 19.59
C PRO A 330 22.45 19.75 18.51
N ALA A 331 22.27 19.02 17.42
CA ALA A 331 21.44 19.39 16.28
C ALA A 331 20.01 18.82 16.34
N ASN A 332 19.72 17.87 17.24
CA ASN A 332 18.43 17.17 17.27
C ASN A 332 17.22 18.10 17.42
N LEU A 333 17.33 19.20 18.18
CA LEU A 333 16.23 20.18 18.30
C LEU A 333 15.96 20.92 16.98
N ALA A 334 17.00 21.33 16.25
CA ALA A 334 16.85 22.01 14.96
C ALA A 334 16.23 21.08 13.90
N ILE A 335 16.66 19.82 13.86
CA ILE A 335 16.10 18.79 12.96
C ILE A 335 14.65 18.48 13.35
N GLN A 336 14.32 18.34 14.64
CA GLN A 336 12.95 18.09 15.09
C GLN A 336 12.02 19.28 14.82
N ASN A 337 12.51 20.53 14.97
CA ASN A 337 11.77 21.73 14.57
C ASN A 337 11.48 21.73 13.06
N ALA A 338 12.45 21.31 12.23
CA ALA A 338 12.25 21.15 10.80
C ALA A 338 11.17 20.10 10.49
N ILE A 339 11.19 18.95 11.18
CA ILE A 339 10.15 17.91 11.04
C ILE A 339 8.76 18.44 11.44
N GLN A 340 8.64 19.11 12.58
CA GLN A 340 7.34 19.47 13.18
C GLN A 340 6.70 20.74 12.63
N ALA A 341 7.46 21.63 11.97
CA ALA A 341 6.93 22.91 11.50
C ALA A 341 5.66 22.78 10.64
N GLY A 342 4.67 23.63 10.90
CA GLY A 342 3.49 23.82 10.07
C GLY A 342 3.65 25.01 9.12
N ALA A 343 2.54 25.69 8.84
CA ALA A 343 2.59 27.04 8.28
C ALA A 343 3.09 28.03 9.35
N SER A 344 3.88 29.04 8.97
CA SER A 344 4.45 30.02 9.93
C SER A 344 3.41 30.84 10.71
N ASN A 345 2.16 30.88 10.24
CA ASN A 345 1.00 31.49 10.89
C ASN A 345 -0.11 30.47 11.26
N GLY A 346 0.19 29.17 11.22
CA GLY A 346 -0.76 28.08 11.44
C GLY A 346 -0.29 27.06 12.48
N PRO A 347 -1.01 25.94 12.64
CA PRO A 347 -0.70 24.94 13.66
C PRO A 347 0.49 24.06 13.26
N SER A 348 1.20 23.52 14.25
CA SER A 348 2.25 22.49 14.11
C SER A 348 1.74 21.25 13.38
N ARG A 349 2.61 20.46 12.73
CA ARG A 349 2.23 19.12 12.22
C ARG A 349 1.77 18.18 13.34
N THR A 350 2.26 18.39 14.56
CA THR A 350 1.84 17.66 15.78
C THR A 350 0.44 18.02 16.29
N SER A 351 -0.36 18.78 15.53
CA SER A 351 -1.72 19.22 15.90
C SER A 351 -2.84 18.35 15.31
N SER A 352 -2.49 17.40 14.45
CA SER A 352 -3.45 16.54 13.74
C SER A 352 -4.55 17.34 12.99
N SER A 353 -4.22 18.56 12.55
CA SER A 353 -5.15 19.51 11.90
C SER A 353 -4.98 19.61 10.37
N MET A 354 -3.99 18.92 9.81
CA MET A 354 -3.62 18.96 8.38
C MET A 354 -3.93 17.65 7.64
N GLY A 355 -4.73 16.78 8.25
CA GLY A 355 -4.98 15.45 7.72
C GLY A 355 -3.75 14.55 7.72
N THR A 356 -3.88 13.41 7.06
CA THR A 356 -2.77 12.50 6.77
C THR A 356 -2.04 12.97 5.51
N THR A 357 -2.75 13.48 4.50
CA THR A 357 -2.17 13.77 3.18
C THR A 357 -1.89 15.26 2.92
N GLY A 358 -2.45 16.15 3.73
CA GLY A 358 -2.27 17.61 3.60
C GLY A 358 -0.97 18.19 4.15
N GLN A 359 -0.05 17.35 4.66
CA GLN A 359 1.18 17.76 5.36
C GLN A 359 2.50 17.17 4.84
N PRO A 360 2.80 17.20 3.52
CA PRO A 360 4.08 16.73 2.99
C PRO A 360 5.24 17.63 3.46
N ALA A 361 6.29 17.04 4.02
CA ALA A 361 7.45 17.75 4.55
C ALA A 361 8.74 17.01 4.20
N VAL A 362 9.52 17.57 3.27
CA VAL A 362 10.84 17.04 2.88
C VAL A 362 11.92 17.74 3.70
N ILE A 363 12.54 16.97 4.59
CA ILE A 363 13.53 17.43 5.56
C ILE A 363 14.91 17.11 4.99
N TYR A 364 15.52 18.09 4.35
CA TYR A 364 16.82 17.94 3.74
C TYR A 364 17.95 18.17 4.74
N ILE A 365 18.87 17.22 4.79
CA ILE A 365 20.08 17.25 5.62
C ILE A 365 21.30 17.39 4.69
N PRO A 366 21.90 18.60 4.57
CA PRO A 366 23.17 18.78 3.88
C PRO A 366 24.28 17.91 4.48
N SER A 367 25.30 17.57 3.70
CA SER A 367 26.48 16.84 4.19
C SER A 367 27.10 17.49 5.45
N GLY A 368 27.45 16.64 6.42
CA GLY A 368 28.05 16.99 7.71
C GLY A 368 27.81 15.95 8.79
N THR A 369 28.21 16.26 10.02
CA THR A 369 27.95 15.46 11.22
C THR A 369 27.01 16.22 12.14
N TYR A 370 25.94 15.58 12.59
CA TYR A 370 24.89 16.16 13.40
C TYR A 370 24.82 15.40 14.73
N LEU A 371 25.23 16.05 15.82
CA LEU A 371 25.21 15.44 17.15
C LEU A 371 23.77 15.38 17.67
N LEU A 372 23.34 14.21 18.13
CA LEU A 372 22.01 13.98 18.70
C LEU A 372 22.16 13.61 20.18
N THR A 373 21.62 14.44 21.07
CA THR A 373 21.54 14.16 22.52
C THR A 373 20.13 13.70 22.96
N GLY A 374 19.26 13.44 21.99
CA GLY A 374 17.91 12.91 22.14
C GLY A 374 17.34 12.53 20.78
N SER A 375 16.25 11.77 20.77
CA SER A 375 15.66 11.18 19.56
C SER A 375 15.07 12.18 18.59
N LEU A 376 14.90 11.74 17.34
CA LEU A 376 14.00 12.35 16.36
C LEU A 376 12.69 11.54 16.30
N GLN A 377 11.57 12.21 16.09
CA GLN A 377 10.24 11.61 15.91
C GLN A 377 9.68 12.03 14.56
N LEU A 378 9.47 11.07 13.65
CA LEU A 378 8.83 11.31 12.35
C LEU A 378 7.30 11.31 12.47
N TYR A 379 6.63 11.84 11.44
CA TYR A 379 5.18 11.90 11.29
C TYR A 379 4.78 11.56 9.85
N VAL A 380 3.53 11.17 9.59
CA VAL A 380 3.06 10.85 8.22
C VAL A 380 3.24 12.06 7.29
N GLY A 381 3.76 11.81 6.09
CA GLY A 381 4.17 12.84 5.12
C GLY A 381 5.61 13.35 5.33
N THR A 382 6.39 12.82 6.28
CA THR A 382 7.80 13.22 6.48
C THR A 382 8.73 12.42 5.58
N VAL A 383 9.61 13.11 4.86
CA VAL A 383 10.69 12.51 4.07
C VAL A 383 12.02 13.08 4.55
N LEU A 384 12.75 12.33 5.37
CA LEU A 384 14.09 12.67 5.84
C LEU A 384 15.12 12.26 4.78
N VAL A 385 15.81 13.22 4.17
CA VAL A 385 16.71 12.95 3.03
C VAL A 385 18.06 13.66 3.19
N GLY A 386 19.14 12.88 3.15
CA GLY A 386 20.50 13.41 3.12
C GLY A 386 21.05 13.67 1.71
N ASP A 387 22.18 14.38 1.62
CA ASP A 387 22.99 14.48 0.41
C ASP A 387 23.52 13.08 -0.01
N PRO A 388 23.09 12.49 -1.14
CA PRO A 388 23.54 11.17 -1.58
C PRO A 388 24.97 11.14 -2.14
N ILE A 389 25.61 12.29 -2.36
CA ILE A 389 27.03 12.38 -2.76
C ILE A 389 27.92 12.21 -1.53
N ASN A 390 27.53 12.83 -0.40
CA ASN A 390 28.24 12.73 0.88
C ASN A 390 27.23 12.56 2.04
N PRO A 391 26.69 11.33 2.25
CA PRO A 391 25.65 11.08 3.24
C PRO A 391 25.96 11.62 4.65
N PRO A 392 25.10 12.46 5.24
CA PRO A 392 25.32 13.07 6.54
C PRO A 392 25.22 12.05 7.68
N VAL A 393 25.98 12.30 8.75
CA VAL A 393 26.06 11.43 9.93
C VAL A 393 25.16 11.95 11.05
N LEU A 394 24.08 11.24 11.33
CA LEU A 394 23.22 11.40 12.50
C LEU A 394 23.86 10.65 13.69
N LYS A 395 24.59 11.36 14.53
CA LYS A 395 25.51 10.80 15.54
C LYS A 395 24.92 10.87 16.95
N ALA A 396 24.60 9.73 17.56
CA ALA A 396 24.24 9.69 18.97
C ALA A 396 25.43 10.10 19.88
N ALA A 397 25.16 10.93 20.88
CA ALA A 397 26.09 11.24 21.96
C ALA A 397 26.41 9.99 22.82
N ALA A 398 27.56 9.95 23.49
CA ALA A 398 27.98 8.78 24.27
C ALA A 398 27.04 8.42 25.44
N ASN A 399 26.33 9.42 25.97
CA ASN A 399 25.33 9.31 27.04
C ASN A 399 23.90 9.44 26.50
N PHE A 400 23.62 8.90 25.31
CA PHE A 400 22.30 9.01 24.68
C PHE A 400 21.19 8.42 25.59
N PRO A 401 20.13 9.18 25.90
CA PRO A 401 19.23 8.85 27.01
C PRO A 401 18.07 7.90 26.64
N ASN A 402 17.75 7.77 25.35
CA ASN A 402 16.55 7.09 24.87
C ASN A 402 16.87 5.73 24.23
N ASP A 403 15.86 4.87 24.07
CA ASP A 403 16.00 3.55 23.46
C ASP A 403 16.03 3.57 21.92
N HIS A 404 15.70 4.69 21.27
CA HIS A 404 15.81 4.89 19.82
C HIS A 404 16.50 6.19 19.44
N ILE A 405 17.34 6.18 18.41
CA ILE A 405 17.83 7.44 17.79
C ILE A 405 16.72 8.10 16.96
N ILE A 406 15.96 7.31 16.20
CA ILE A 406 14.83 7.79 15.38
C ILE A 406 13.61 6.88 15.57
N TYR A 407 12.46 7.48 15.89
CA TYR A 407 11.16 6.83 15.82
C TYR A 407 10.55 7.11 14.44
N GLY A 408 10.46 6.08 13.60
CA GLY A 408 9.91 6.18 12.24
C GLY A 408 8.39 6.09 12.18
N LYS A 409 7.76 5.43 13.16
CA LYS A 409 6.29 5.39 13.32
C LYS A 409 5.75 6.72 13.84
N ASP A 410 4.76 7.29 13.16
CA ASP A 410 3.93 8.38 13.68
C ASP A 410 3.07 7.87 14.85
N PRO A 411 3.14 8.49 16.05
CA PRO A 411 2.42 8.03 17.23
C PRO A 411 0.90 8.27 17.18
N ASN A 412 0.39 9.04 16.22
CA ASN A 412 -1.05 9.26 16.02
C ASN A 412 -1.73 8.12 15.25
N HIS A 413 -0.95 7.19 14.68
CA HIS A 413 -1.42 6.14 13.78
C HIS A 413 -0.97 4.76 14.28
N ASP A 414 -1.77 3.73 14.04
CA ASP A 414 -1.29 2.36 14.17
C ASP A 414 -0.29 2.00 13.06
N GLY A 415 0.49 0.93 13.29
CA GLY A 415 1.57 0.56 12.35
C GLY A 415 1.03 0.22 10.97
N THR A 416 -0.15 -0.41 10.88
CA THR A 416 -0.86 -0.77 9.63
C THR A 416 -1.31 0.41 8.78
N ILE A 417 -1.51 1.60 9.35
CA ILE A 417 -1.90 2.82 8.63
C ILE A 417 -0.82 3.92 8.66
N ASN A 418 0.40 3.56 9.09
CA ASN A 418 1.58 4.42 9.00
C ASN A 418 2.13 4.40 7.55
N PHE A 419 1.50 5.18 6.67
CA PHE A 419 1.88 5.34 5.27
C PHE A 419 2.76 6.59 5.05
N TYR A 420 3.34 6.76 3.86
CA TYR A 420 3.94 8.03 3.39
C TYR A 420 5.06 8.60 4.29
N ILE A 421 5.94 7.73 4.81
CA ILE A 421 7.14 8.12 5.58
C ILE A 421 8.39 7.63 4.84
N GLY A 422 9.38 8.53 4.70
CA GLY A 422 10.63 8.26 3.99
C GLY A 422 11.86 8.61 4.82
N LEU A 423 12.90 7.77 4.73
CA LEU A 423 14.23 8.01 5.29
C LEU A 423 15.27 7.47 4.30
N LYS A 424 16.05 8.37 3.69
CA LYS A 424 17.04 8.00 2.66
C LYS A 424 18.32 8.81 2.66
N ASN A 425 19.40 8.19 2.17
CA ASN A 425 20.72 8.81 1.95
C ASN A 425 21.42 9.33 3.22
N VAL A 426 21.33 8.63 4.36
CA VAL A 426 21.95 9.06 5.63
C VAL A 426 22.79 7.97 6.30
N ILE A 427 23.65 8.36 7.22
CA ILE A 427 24.38 7.47 8.12
C ILE A 427 23.83 7.67 9.53
N ILE A 428 23.32 6.62 10.17
CA ILE A 428 22.91 6.65 11.59
C ILE A 428 24.01 5.98 12.40
N ASP A 429 24.60 6.71 13.35
CA ASP A 429 25.81 6.29 14.06
C ASP A 429 25.64 6.30 15.58
N SER A 430 25.74 5.10 16.15
CA SER A 430 25.64 4.81 17.59
C SER A 430 26.98 4.43 18.23
N THR A 431 28.10 4.44 17.49
CA THR A 431 29.40 3.89 17.94
C THR A 431 30.04 4.60 19.15
N ALA A 432 29.47 5.72 19.60
CA ALA A 432 29.86 6.40 20.84
C ALA A 432 29.10 5.90 22.08
N VAL A 433 27.94 5.26 21.91
CA VAL A 433 27.12 4.67 22.98
C VAL A 433 27.73 3.32 23.40
N SER A 434 27.58 2.94 24.67
CA SER A 434 28.17 1.72 25.22
C SER A 434 27.69 0.46 24.47
N PRO A 435 28.57 -0.46 24.03
CA PRO A 435 28.19 -1.68 23.30
C PRO A 435 27.15 -2.56 24.03
N SER A 436 27.04 -2.44 25.34
CA SER A 436 26.09 -3.17 26.20
C SER A 436 24.77 -2.44 26.48
N GLN A 437 24.60 -1.21 26.00
CA GLN A 437 23.34 -0.47 26.12
C GLN A 437 22.35 -1.00 25.08
N ASN A 438 21.10 -1.21 25.52
CA ASN A 438 20.01 -1.55 24.62
C ASN A 438 19.55 -0.28 23.90
N ILE A 439 19.72 -0.24 22.58
CA ILE A 439 19.34 0.90 21.73
C ILE A 439 19.08 0.43 20.29
N ALA A 440 17.98 0.89 19.69
CA ALA A 440 17.74 0.79 18.27
C ALA A 440 18.16 2.09 17.56
N LEU A 441 18.71 1.98 16.35
CA LEU A 441 19.08 3.17 15.57
C LEU A 441 17.83 3.74 14.87
N LEU A 442 16.90 2.87 14.48
CA LEU A 442 15.63 3.23 13.85
C LEU A 442 14.51 2.27 14.26
N ASP A 443 13.38 2.80 14.75
CA ASP A 443 12.09 2.11 14.65
C ASP A 443 11.50 2.35 13.26
N TRP A 444 10.99 1.28 12.63
CA TRP A 444 10.35 1.30 11.32
C TRP A 444 9.05 0.47 11.34
N THR A 445 8.24 0.63 12.39
CA THR A 445 6.90 0.04 12.52
C THR A 445 5.89 0.77 11.63
N VAL A 446 6.07 0.66 10.30
CA VAL A 446 5.33 1.42 9.26
C VAL A 446 4.95 0.53 8.07
N SER A 447 4.02 0.95 7.21
CA SER A 447 3.35 0.10 6.21
C SER A 447 3.59 0.51 4.74
N GLN A 448 2.62 0.31 3.84
CA GLN A 448 2.75 0.57 2.40
C GLN A 448 3.09 2.04 2.07
N ALA A 449 3.66 2.28 0.88
CA ALA A 449 4.18 3.57 0.43
C ALA A 449 5.08 4.29 1.47
N THR A 450 5.99 3.55 2.08
CA THR A 450 7.10 4.08 2.88
C THR A 450 8.42 3.73 2.20
N GLN A 451 9.50 4.47 2.50
CA GLN A 451 10.80 4.25 1.87
C GLN A 451 11.94 4.29 2.88
N LEU A 452 12.63 3.17 3.08
CA LEU A 452 13.90 3.10 3.78
C LEU A 452 14.99 2.65 2.79
N ALA A 453 15.75 3.63 2.27
CA ALA A 453 16.60 3.44 1.09
C ALA A 453 17.99 4.08 1.24
N ASN A 454 19.06 3.34 0.90
CA ASN A 454 20.44 3.87 0.93
C ASN A 454 20.83 4.47 2.30
N VAL A 455 20.84 3.63 3.34
CA VAL A 455 21.14 4.04 4.73
C VAL A 455 22.23 3.15 5.32
N VAL A 456 23.18 3.78 6.02
CA VAL A 456 24.26 3.08 6.72
C VAL A 456 24.05 3.16 8.23
N PHE A 457 24.10 2.02 8.91
CA PHE A 457 23.92 1.88 10.35
C PHE A 457 25.25 1.49 10.99
N ASN A 458 25.87 2.44 11.71
CA ASN A 458 27.13 2.23 12.40
C ASN A 458 26.88 1.94 13.89
N MET A 459 27.27 0.75 14.32
CA MET A 459 27.11 0.23 15.68
C MET A 459 28.45 -0.28 16.23
N PRO A 460 28.65 -0.34 17.56
CA PRO A 460 29.87 -0.89 18.12
C PRO A 460 30.08 -2.36 17.72
N ASN A 461 31.32 -2.72 17.43
CA ASN A 461 31.72 -4.12 17.28
C ASN A 461 31.50 -4.87 18.60
N TYR A 462 31.09 -6.14 18.50
CA TYR A 462 30.78 -7.00 19.65
C TYR A 462 29.68 -6.46 20.58
N SER A 463 28.81 -5.57 20.07
CA SER A 463 27.66 -5.08 20.84
C SER A 463 26.67 -6.19 21.15
N THR A 464 26.12 -6.16 22.37
CA THR A 464 25.08 -7.08 22.84
C THR A 464 23.68 -6.44 22.86
N GLY A 465 23.58 -5.10 22.74
CA GLY A 465 22.33 -4.36 22.87
C GLY A 465 21.92 -3.48 21.68
N HIS A 466 22.80 -3.21 20.72
CA HIS A 466 22.48 -2.34 19.58
C HIS A 466 21.74 -3.08 18.45
N VAL A 467 20.67 -2.46 17.94
CA VAL A 467 19.86 -2.94 16.80
C VAL A 467 19.83 -1.88 15.70
N GLY A 468 20.10 -2.24 14.45
CA GLY A 468 20.06 -1.28 13.33
C GLY A 468 18.64 -0.78 13.05
N VAL A 469 17.75 -1.68 12.63
CA VAL A 469 16.31 -1.38 12.47
C VAL A 469 15.47 -2.37 13.26
N THR A 470 14.46 -1.86 13.97
CA THR A 470 13.43 -2.64 14.66
C THR A 470 12.04 -2.32 14.09
N SER A 471 11.14 -3.29 14.10
CA SER A 471 9.69 -3.04 13.90
C SER A 471 8.84 -3.75 14.96
N GLN A 472 9.43 -3.95 16.15
CA GLN A 472 8.81 -4.69 17.26
C GLN A 472 7.74 -3.87 18.02
N TYR A 473 7.47 -2.63 17.63
CA TYR A 473 6.66 -1.66 18.38
C TYR A 473 5.19 -1.56 17.87
N GLY A 474 4.74 -2.56 17.13
CA GLY A 474 3.35 -2.71 16.69
C GLY A 474 3.19 -3.60 15.46
N TYR A 475 1.94 -3.95 15.15
CA TYR A 475 1.60 -4.67 13.92
C TYR A 475 1.69 -3.72 12.71
N ASN A 476 2.30 -4.16 11.62
CA ASN A 476 2.61 -3.34 10.45
C ASN A 476 2.64 -4.19 9.16
N SER A 477 2.40 -3.54 8.01
CA SER A 477 2.29 -4.12 6.68
C SER A 477 3.30 -3.48 5.72
N ASN A 478 4.58 -3.51 6.07
CA ASN A 478 5.60 -2.89 5.22
C ASN A 478 5.75 -3.60 3.86
N VAL A 479 6.33 -2.92 2.89
CA VAL A 479 6.68 -3.52 1.59
C VAL A 479 8.18 -3.74 1.51
N ILE A 480 8.98 -2.68 1.43
CA ILE A 480 10.39 -2.77 1.03
C ILE A 480 11.35 -1.97 1.92
N LEU A 481 12.42 -2.65 2.35
CA LEU A 481 13.65 -2.05 2.86
C LEU A 481 14.75 -2.32 1.83
N ASN A 482 15.44 -1.28 1.35
CA ASN A 482 16.39 -1.42 0.24
C ASN A 482 17.75 -0.75 0.44
N ASP A 483 18.81 -1.39 -0.05
CA ASP A 483 20.16 -0.84 -0.17
C ASP A 483 20.73 -0.38 1.20
N LEU A 484 20.57 -1.20 2.24
CA LEU A 484 20.95 -0.88 3.63
C LEU A 484 22.25 -1.59 4.04
N THR A 485 23.15 -0.87 4.72
CA THR A 485 24.42 -1.43 5.22
C THR A 485 24.52 -1.33 6.75
N PHE A 486 24.84 -2.44 7.42
CA PHE A 486 24.96 -2.54 8.88
C PHE A 486 26.40 -2.92 9.27
N ASN A 487 27.04 -2.10 10.09
CA ASN A 487 28.39 -2.31 10.60
C ASN A 487 28.35 -2.49 12.14
N GLY A 488 28.85 -3.62 12.64
CA GLY A 488 28.76 -3.98 14.06
C GLY A 488 27.34 -4.32 14.54
N GLY A 489 27.08 -4.21 15.84
CA GLY A 489 25.75 -4.39 16.44
C GLY A 489 25.40 -5.83 16.83
N ALA A 490 24.37 -5.98 17.67
CA ALA A 490 23.79 -7.28 17.99
C ALA A 490 22.92 -7.77 16.83
N TYR A 491 22.08 -6.89 16.28
CA TYR A 491 21.21 -7.17 15.13
C TYR A 491 21.34 -6.09 14.06
N GLY A 492 21.43 -6.47 12.78
CA GLY A 492 21.24 -5.52 11.68
C GLY A 492 19.76 -5.13 11.57
N LEU A 493 18.92 -6.10 11.22
CA LEU A 493 17.46 -5.99 11.24
C LEU A 493 16.85 -6.88 12.32
N LYS A 494 15.82 -6.41 13.03
CA LYS A 494 15.03 -7.19 14.00
C LYS A 494 13.54 -6.91 13.81
N LEU A 495 12.92 -7.61 12.85
CA LEU A 495 11.60 -7.28 12.33
C LEU A 495 10.47 -8.14 12.93
N SER A 496 9.29 -7.53 13.07
CA SER A 496 8.01 -8.14 13.42
C SER A 496 6.89 -7.37 12.71
N GLY A 497 5.83 -8.05 12.27
CA GLY A 497 4.86 -7.51 11.30
C GLY A 497 4.43 -8.56 10.26
N GLN A 498 3.76 -8.14 9.20
CA GLN A 498 3.17 -9.06 8.22
C GLN A 498 4.19 -9.57 7.19
N GLN A 499 4.87 -8.69 6.46
CA GLN A 499 5.83 -9.06 5.41
C GLN A 499 6.88 -7.98 5.11
N TRP A 500 7.95 -8.38 4.40
CA TRP A 500 8.93 -7.49 3.75
C TRP A 500 9.59 -8.15 2.53
N ILE A 501 9.98 -7.35 1.53
CA ILE A 501 11.23 -7.60 0.79
C ILE A 501 12.37 -6.77 1.37
N LEU A 502 13.49 -7.44 1.54
CA LEU A 502 14.77 -6.95 2.00
C LEU A 502 15.73 -7.01 0.79
N LYS A 503 15.87 -5.90 0.06
CA LYS A 503 16.67 -5.81 -1.18
C LYS A 503 18.06 -5.26 -0.88
N ASN A 504 19.12 -5.96 -1.30
CA ASN A 504 20.51 -5.51 -1.15
C ASN A 504 20.85 -5.11 0.31
N ILE A 505 20.45 -5.96 1.28
CA ILE A 505 20.83 -5.79 2.68
C ILE A 505 22.24 -6.35 2.90
N LYS A 506 23.13 -5.54 3.47
CA LYS A 506 24.52 -5.89 3.73
C LYS A 506 24.84 -5.80 5.22
N THR A 507 25.40 -6.86 5.83
CA THR A 507 25.87 -6.81 7.21
C THR A 507 27.34 -7.23 7.36
N ILE A 508 28.05 -6.51 8.24
CA ILE A 508 29.48 -6.72 8.55
C ILE A 508 29.65 -6.67 10.07
N GLY A 509 29.97 -7.79 10.71
CA GLY A 509 30.26 -7.84 12.15
C GLY A 509 29.03 -7.75 13.07
N THR A 510 27.81 -7.85 12.52
CA THR A 510 26.58 -8.08 13.28
C THR A 510 26.61 -9.46 13.94
N THR A 511 26.14 -9.62 15.18
CA THR A 511 25.96 -10.97 15.76
C THR A 511 24.94 -11.79 14.95
N THR A 512 23.77 -11.20 14.68
CA THR A 512 22.76 -11.70 13.73
C THR A 512 22.51 -10.65 12.66
N GLY A 513 22.59 -11.02 11.38
CA GLY A 513 22.37 -10.06 10.28
C GLY A 513 20.92 -9.57 10.23
N ILE A 514 19.98 -10.52 10.14
CA ILE A 514 18.53 -10.29 10.11
C ILE A 514 17.88 -11.26 11.09
N GLN A 515 17.01 -10.78 11.98
CA GLN A 515 16.01 -11.58 12.68
C GLN A 515 14.63 -11.14 12.21
N ALA A 516 13.74 -12.09 11.88
CA ALA A 516 12.39 -11.79 11.40
C ALA A 516 11.33 -12.69 12.04
N SER A 517 10.24 -12.04 12.49
CA SER A 517 9.08 -12.66 13.14
C SER A 517 7.79 -12.18 12.46
N GLY A 518 7.50 -12.69 11.27
CA GLY A 518 6.31 -12.32 10.51
C GLY A 518 5.69 -13.50 9.76
N PHE A 519 4.84 -13.21 8.79
CA PHE A 519 4.36 -14.24 7.87
C PHE A 519 5.42 -14.52 6.83
N ASN A 520 5.84 -13.49 6.08
CA ASN A 520 6.62 -13.68 4.86
C ASN A 520 7.83 -12.75 4.72
N VAL A 521 8.94 -13.28 4.22
CA VAL A 521 10.18 -12.52 4.02
C VAL A 521 10.81 -12.88 2.68
N VAL A 522 11.13 -11.88 1.86
CA VAL A 522 12.02 -12.04 0.70
C VAL A 522 13.36 -11.36 0.98
N CYS A 523 14.46 -12.05 0.72
CA CYS A 523 15.82 -11.49 0.75
C CYS A 523 16.42 -11.55 -0.65
N LEU A 524 16.58 -10.41 -1.31
CA LEU A 524 17.07 -10.32 -2.69
C LEU A 524 18.45 -9.66 -2.72
N ALA A 525 19.46 -10.38 -3.22
CA ALA A 525 20.84 -9.93 -3.34
C ALA A 525 21.52 -9.48 -2.01
N CYS A 526 21.11 -10.06 -0.87
CA CYS A 526 21.66 -9.76 0.45
C CYS A 526 23.07 -10.35 0.65
N SER A 527 23.85 -9.76 1.55
CA SER A 527 25.20 -10.25 1.90
C SER A 527 25.51 -10.14 3.39
N PHE A 528 25.97 -11.24 3.99
CA PHE A 528 26.26 -11.34 5.42
C PHE A 528 27.71 -11.73 5.66
N SER A 529 28.42 -10.98 6.51
CA SER A 529 29.84 -11.21 6.76
C SER A 529 30.23 -11.07 8.23
N ASN A 530 31.08 -12.00 8.70
CA ASN A 530 31.62 -12.03 10.07
C ASN A 530 30.51 -12.05 11.15
N ALA A 531 29.52 -12.94 10.99
CA ALA A 531 28.31 -13.01 11.81
C ALA A 531 28.07 -14.43 12.37
N ALA A 532 27.42 -14.56 13.52
CA ALA A 532 27.02 -15.88 14.02
C ALA A 532 25.91 -16.48 13.13
N THR A 533 24.91 -15.67 12.81
CA THR A 533 23.78 -16.03 11.94
C THR A 533 23.57 -14.95 10.86
N GLY A 534 23.39 -15.34 9.60
CA GLY A 534 22.97 -14.43 8.53
C GLY A 534 21.51 -14.00 8.71
N ILE A 535 20.59 -14.96 8.55
CA ILE A 535 19.15 -14.80 8.70
C ILE A 535 18.64 -15.75 9.79
N ASP A 536 18.08 -15.21 10.86
CA ASP A 536 17.25 -15.91 11.84
C ASP A 536 15.77 -15.74 11.47
N ALA A 537 15.24 -16.76 10.81
CA ALA A 537 13.86 -16.87 10.39
C ALA A 537 13.07 -17.86 11.26
N THR A 538 13.52 -18.15 12.49
CA THR A 538 12.80 -19.04 13.41
C THR A 538 11.39 -18.52 13.76
N GLY A 539 11.19 -17.20 13.71
CA GLY A 539 9.90 -16.53 13.84
C GLY A 539 9.11 -16.35 12.54
N VAL A 540 9.67 -16.66 11.36
CA VAL A 540 8.96 -16.56 10.07
C VAL A 540 8.01 -17.75 9.93
N SER A 541 6.72 -17.46 9.99
CA SER A 541 5.67 -18.47 10.20
C SER A 541 5.08 -19.06 8.91
N ALA A 542 5.13 -18.33 7.78
CA ALA A 542 4.65 -18.79 6.49
C ALA A 542 5.80 -19.13 5.53
N SER A 543 6.53 -18.14 5.00
CA SER A 543 7.61 -18.39 4.03
C SER A 543 8.81 -17.43 4.13
N LEU A 544 10.01 -17.99 3.96
CA LEU A 544 11.24 -17.26 3.65
C LEU A 544 11.68 -17.61 2.22
N VAL A 545 11.94 -16.59 1.40
CA VAL A 545 12.53 -16.75 0.07
C VAL A 545 13.83 -15.95 0.01
N VAL A 546 14.94 -16.60 -0.35
CA VAL A 546 16.26 -15.95 -0.44
C VAL A 546 16.84 -16.17 -1.83
N ILE A 547 17.23 -15.08 -2.48
CA ILE A 547 17.60 -15.03 -3.89
C ILE A 547 18.94 -14.30 -4.04
N ASP A 548 19.85 -14.82 -4.85
CA ASP A 548 21.10 -14.16 -5.26
C ASP A 548 22.03 -13.70 -4.11
N SER A 549 21.89 -14.30 -2.94
CA SER A 549 22.46 -13.80 -1.68
C SER A 549 23.71 -14.59 -1.24
N SER A 550 24.56 -13.97 -0.39
CA SER A 550 25.85 -14.54 -0.02
C SER A 550 26.21 -14.47 1.47
N GLY A 551 26.95 -15.47 1.94
CA GLY A 551 27.52 -15.57 3.28
C GLY A 551 29.04 -15.70 3.22
N THR A 552 29.77 -15.04 4.12
CA THR A 552 31.24 -15.16 4.21
C THR A 552 31.69 -15.05 5.66
N SER A 553 32.45 -16.04 6.14
CA SER A 553 32.86 -16.13 7.56
C SER A 553 31.67 -16.06 8.52
N ILE A 554 30.63 -16.86 8.27
CA ILE A 554 29.41 -16.92 9.10
C ILE A 554 29.19 -18.32 9.69
N GLY A 555 28.57 -18.39 10.87
CA GLY A 555 28.28 -19.66 11.55
C GLY A 555 27.10 -20.44 10.96
N THR A 556 26.08 -19.73 10.46
CA THR A 556 24.91 -20.30 9.78
C THR A 556 24.29 -19.24 8.86
N PHE A 557 24.00 -19.58 7.60
CA PHE A 557 23.37 -18.64 6.65
C PHE A 557 21.88 -18.42 6.96
N VAL A 558 21.07 -19.48 7.03
CA VAL A 558 19.67 -19.43 7.49
C VAL A 558 19.45 -20.35 8.70
N SER A 559 18.91 -19.80 9.77
CA SER A 559 18.31 -20.52 10.90
C SER A 559 16.78 -20.44 10.79
N GLY A 560 16.09 -21.55 11.00
CA GLY A 560 14.63 -21.64 10.86
C GLY A 560 14.00 -22.74 11.71
N THR A 561 12.69 -22.94 11.55
CA THR A 561 11.89 -23.87 12.36
C THR A 561 11.40 -25.03 11.50
N ASN A 562 11.68 -26.27 11.89
CA ASN A 562 11.06 -27.46 11.27
C ASN A 562 9.61 -27.59 11.78
N ASN A 563 8.67 -27.52 10.85
CA ASN A 563 7.23 -27.65 11.08
C ASN A 563 6.63 -28.92 10.44
N GLY A 564 7.38 -29.60 9.54
CA GLY A 564 6.94 -30.82 8.85
C GLY A 564 5.69 -30.66 7.94
N GLY A 565 5.30 -29.42 7.62
CA GLY A 565 4.09 -29.08 6.87
C GLY A 565 4.31 -27.84 6.00
N ALA A 566 3.23 -27.15 5.63
CA ALA A 566 3.30 -26.06 4.66
C ALA A 566 3.96 -24.77 5.18
N GLY A 567 3.61 -24.35 6.41
CA GLY A 567 4.21 -23.17 7.06
C GLY A 567 5.66 -23.37 7.49
N ASN A 568 6.36 -22.26 7.76
CA ASN A 568 7.82 -22.18 7.94
C ASN A 568 8.61 -22.66 6.70
N SER A 569 8.05 -22.48 5.50
CA SER A 569 8.70 -22.86 4.24
C SER A 569 9.95 -22.01 3.95
N ILE A 570 10.93 -22.59 3.26
CA ILE A 570 12.17 -21.91 2.86
C ILE A 570 12.48 -22.24 1.40
N VAL A 571 12.63 -21.21 0.57
CA VAL A 571 13.16 -21.32 -0.80
C VAL A 571 14.49 -20.58 -0.87
N LEU A 572 15.51 -21.24 -1.42
CA LEU A 572 16.84 -20.67 -1.66
C LEU A 572 17.18 -20.77 -3.13
N GLU A 573 17.63 -19.68 -3.75
CA GLU A 573 18.03 -19.66 -5.17
C GLU A 573 19.32 -18.84 -5.39
N ASN A 574 20.31 -19.42 -6.07
CA ASN A 574 21.64 -18.83 -6.31
C ASN A 574 22.32 -18.29 -5.02
N ILE A 575 22.50 -19.17 -4.03
CA ILE A 575 23.11 -18.85 -2.73
C ILE A 575 24.58 -19.24 -2.69
N GLN A 576 25.43 -18.28 -2.30
CA GLN A 576 26.87 -18.48 -2.13
C GLN A 576 27.22 -18.54 -0.63
N ASN A 577 27.44 -19.74 -0.08
CA ASN A 577 27.83 -19.96 1.31
C ASN A 577 28.59 -21.30 1.42
N SER A 578 29.80 -21.30 1.98
CA SER A 578 30.63 -22.52 2.05
C SER A 578 30.41 -23.39 3.30
N GLY A 579 29.65 -22.91 4.29
CA GLY A 579 29.42 -23.59 5.57
C GLY A 579 27.99 -24.12 5.73
N THR A 580 27.47 -24.06 6.96
CA THR A 580 26.06 -24.34 7.27
C THR A 580 25.15 -23.36 6.53
N THR A 581 24.34 -23.86 5.59
CA THR A 581 23.48 -23.02 4.75
C THR A 581 22.05 -22.95 5.29
N VAL A 582 21.49 -24.08 5.73
CA VAL A 582 20.20 -24.10 6.45
C VAL A 582 20.28 -24.98 7.69
N LYS A 583 19.81 -24.44 8.81
CA LYS A 583 19.67 -25.11 10.09
C LYS A 583 18.23 -24.99 10.59
N LEU A 584 17.52 -26.11 10.72
CA LEU A 584 16.12 -26.15 11.17
C LEU A 584 16.02 -26.77 12.57
N SER A 585 15.39 -26.06 13.51
CA SER A 585 15.19 -26.51 14.91
C SER A 585 16.46 -27.07 15.57
N GLY A 586 17.61 -26.45 15.29
CA GLY A 586 18.91 -26.86 15.81
C GLY A 586 19.71 -27.86 14.95
N VAL A 587 19.09 -28.48 13.95
CA VAL A 587 19.71 -29.51 13.07
C VAL A 587 20.11 -28.89 11.72
N THR A 588 21.35 -29.11 11.27
CA THR A 588 21.77 -28.71 9.92
C THR A 588 21.13 -29.60 8.86
N VAL A 589 20.40 -29.00 7.91
CA VAL A 589 19.74 -29.72 6.80
C VAL A 589 20.34 -29.41 5.43
N LEU A 590 21.11 -28.32 5.30
CA LEU A 590 21.84 -27.96 4.08
C LEU A 590 23.21 -27.36 4.40
N ASN A 591 24.23 -27.76 3.66
CA ASN A 591 25.59 -27.21 3.69
C ASN A 591 26.02 -26.84 2.27
N GLY A 592 26.86 -25.81 2.15
CA GLY A 592 27.42 -25.39 0.86
C GLY A 592 26.48 -24.55 -0.01
N ASN A 593 26.98 -24.21 -1.21
CA ASN A 593 26.30 -23.34 -2.16
C ASN A 593 25.02 -23.97 -2.73
N VAL A 594 24.05 -23.13 -3.08
CA VAL A 594 22.87 -23.50 -3.87
C VAL A 594 23.01 -22.83 -5.24
N ALA A 595 23.42 -23.56 -6.27
CA ALA A 595 23.70 -22.97 -7.59
C ALA A 595 22.45 -22.72 -8.45
N ASP A 596 21.38 -23.47 -8.17
CA ASP A 596 20.06 -23.40 -8.81
C ASP A 596 19.04 -23.11 -7.69
N THR A 597 17.91 -23.83 -7.61
CA THR A 597 16.90 -23.66 -6.55
C THR A 597 16.86 -24.83 -5.57
N TRP A 598 16.57 -24.55 -4.30
CA TRP A 598 16.34 -25.52 -3.23
C TRP A 598 15.08 -25.14 -2.44
N VAL A 599 14.19 -26.12 -2.23
CA VAL A 599 12.84 -25.92 -1.67
C VAL A 599 12.63 -26.78 -0.43
N TYR A 600 12.16 -26.15 0.65
CA TYR A 600 11.65 -26.77 1.86
C TYR A 600 10.21 -26.31 2.12
N GLY A 601 9.26 -27.23 2.22
CA GLY A 601 7.82 -26.94 2.33
C GLY A 601 6.97 -27.63 1.26
N ASN A 602 5.68 -27.30 1.19
CA ASN A 602 4.76 -27.92 0.22
C ASN A 602 5.01 -27.42 -1.21
N MET A 603 5.20 -28.35 -2.15
CA MET A 603 5.44 -28.09 -3.56
C MET A 603 4.39 -28.78 -4.44
N TYR A 604 4.00 -28.10 -5.52
CA TYR A 604 3.22 -28.64 -6.62
C TYR A 604 4.08 -28.69 -7.89
N THR A 605 3.91 -29.76 -8.66
CA THR A 605 4.58 -29.96 -9.95
C THR A 605 3.55 -30.31 -11.02
N ARG A 606 3.82 -29.88 -12.26
CA ARG A 606 2.98 -29.99 -13.45
C ARG A 606 2.06 -31.23 -13.48
N GLY A 607 0.76 -30.98 -13.28
CA GLY A 607 -0.30 -32.00 -13.33
C GLY A 607 -0.59 -32.72 -12.02
N SER A 608 0.12 -32.42 -10.93
CA SER A 608 -0.27 -32.85 -9.57
C SER A 608 -1.24 -31.85 -8.95
N ASN A 609 -2.39 -32.32 -8.50
CA ASN A 609 -3.35 -31.59 -7.68
C ASN A 609 -3.19 -31.89 -6.17
N SER A 610 -2.06 -32.48 -5.77
CA SER A 610 -1.75 -32.86 -4.38
C SER A 610 -0.35 -32.36 -4.01
N PRO A 611 -0.15 -31.80 -2.80
CA PRO A 611 1.15 -31.25 -2.41
C PRO A 611 2.16 -32.35 -2.11
N GLN A 612 3.36 -32.22 -2.67
CA GLN A 612 4.53 -32.98 -2.23
C GLN A 612 5.29 -32.13 -1.20
N HIS A 613 5.42 -32.59 0.04
CA HIS A 613 6.27 -31.90 1.01
C HIS A 613 7.76 -32.14 0.70
N ALA A 614 8.43 -31.10 0.20
CA ALA A 614 9.86 -31.11 -0.09
C ALA A 614 10.65 -30.94 1.21
N ASN A 615 11.44 -31.97 1.59
CA ASN A 615 12.35 -31.92 2.74
C ASN A 615 13.73 -31.38 2.33
N GLY A 616 13.77 -30.27 1.58
CA GLY A 616 15.01 -29.72 1.02
C GLY A 616 15.36 -30.33 -0.34
N GLN A 617 14.43 -30.27 -1.28
CA GLN A 617 14.62 -30.77 -2.65
C GLN A 617 15.25 -29.69 -3.54
N SER A 618 16.26 -30.06 -4.33
CA SER A 618 16.73 -29.21 -5.43
C SER A 618 15.79 -29.29 -6.64
N VAL A 619 15.49 -28.14 -7.24
CA VAL A 619 14.71 -27.99 -8.49
C VAL A 619 15.41 -26.98 -9.39
N THR A 620 15.00 -26.89 -10.67
CA THR A 620 15.61 -25.96 -11.63
C THR A 620 14.71 -24.78 -11.95
N THR A 621 15.23 -23.57 -11.74
CA THR A 621 14.67 -22.32 -12.28
C THR A 621 15.43 -21.95 -13.55
N PRO A 622 14.85 -22.09 -14.77
CA PRO A 622 15.51 -21.74 -16.02
C PRO A 622 15.50 -20.22 -16.27
N ARG A 623 16.21 -19.48 -15.42
CA ARG A 623 16.32 -18.00 -15.42
C ARG A 623 16.68 -17.45 -16.82
N PRO A 624 15.80 -16.68 -17.50
CA PRO A 624 16.09 -16.11 -18.79
C PRO A 624 17.19 -15.05 -18.70
N ALA A 625 18.21 -15.14 -19.56
CA ALA A 625 19.35 -14.20 -19.53
C ALA A 625 18.95 -12.71 -19.65
N ALA A 626 17.79 -12.41 -20.26
CA ALA A 626 17.26 -11.05 -20.37
C ALA A 626 16.82 -10.45 -19.02
N LEU A 627 16.48 -11.27 -18.02
CA LEU A 627 16.14 -10.84 -16.66
C LEU A 627 17.38 -10.67 -15.74
N LEU A 628 18.57 -11.04 -16.22
CA LEU A 628 19.77 -11.18 -15.41
C LEU A 628 20.85 -10.13 -15.68
N SER A 629 21.64 -9.84 -14.65
CA SER A 629 22.92 -9.15 -14.73
C SER A 629 23.96 -9.94 -13.93
N ASN A 630 25.06 -10.33 -14.57
CA ASN A 630 26.13 -11.15 -13.97
C ASN A 630 25.63 -12.45 -13.28
N GLY A 631 24.59 -13.08 -13.83
CA GLY A 631 23.99 -14.33 -13.31
C GLY A 631 22.98 -14.16 -12.18
N LYS A 632 22.83 -12.95 -11.64
CA LYS A 632 21.80 -12.55 -10.67
C LYS A 632 20.63 -11.88 -11.38
N TYR A 633 19.43 -11.84 -10.79
CA TYR A 633 18.37 -10.97 -11.28
C TYR A 633 18.84 -9.51 -11.26
N PHE A 634 18.51 -8.75 -12.30
CA PHE A 634 18.85 -7.34 -12.33
C PHE A 634 18.12 -6.58 -11.22
N THR A 635 18.89 -5.83 -10.44
CA THR A 635 18.42 -4.87 -9.43
C THR A 635 19.22 -3.58 -9.56
N MET A 636 18.60 -2.45 -9.23
CA MET A 636 19.29 -1.16 -9.16
C MET A 636 18.85 -0.36 -7.93
N ALA A 637 19.66 0.62 -7.53
CA ALA A 637 19.26 1.59 -6.52
C ALA A 637 18.33 2.66 -7.14
N PRO A 638 17.36 3.22 -6.39
CA PRO A 638 16.53 4.33 -6.85
C PRO A 638 17.38 5.53 -7.33
N PRO A 639 17.06 6.15 -8.48
CA PRO A 639 17.92 7.17 -9.08
C PRO A 639 17.78 8.53 -8.39
N THR A 640 18.85 8.96 -7.71
CA THR A 640 19.00 10.30 -7.12
C THR A 640 19.36 11.38 -8.16
N TYR A 641 19.81 10.97 -9.34
CA TYR A 641 20.41 11.82 -10.38
C TYR A 641 21.61 12.66 -9.88
N GLN A 642 22.31 12.20 -8.83
CA GLN A 642 23.40 12.93 -8.17
C GLN A 642 24.63 13.21 -9.05
N GLN A 643 24.78 12.49 -10.17
CA GLN A 643 25.85 12.69 -11.14
C GLN A 643 25.66 13.92 -12.04
N TYR A 644 24.54 14.65 -11.92
CA TYR A 644 24.21 15.84 -12.71
C TYR A 644 24.09 17.09 -11.84
N SER A 645 24.68 18.19 -12.31
CA SER A 645 24.56 19.53 -11.75
C SER A 645 23.15 20.14 -11.86
N VAL A 646 22.84 21.11 -11.01
CA VAL A 646 21.52 21.75 -10.92
C VAL A 646 21.05 22.42 -12.21
N ASP A 647 21.97 22.93 -13.07
CA ASP A 647 21.62 23.49 -14.38
C ASP A 647 21.10 22.44 -15.37
N GLN A 648 21.33 21.14 -15.11
CA GLN A 648 20.79 20.01 -15.86
C GLN A 648 19.43 19.52 -15.31
N VAL A 649 18.92 20.14 -14.26
CA VAL A 649 17.58 19.89 -13.71
C VAL A 649 16.68 21.10 -13.97
N LEU A 650 15.44 20.83 -14.35
CA LEU A 650 14.44 21.85 -14.66
C LEU A 650 13.26 21.71 -13.71
N ASN A 651 13.07 22.69 -12.81
CA ASN A 651 11.84 22.80 -12.04
C ASN A 651 10.70 23.21 -13.00
N ILE A 652 9.69 22.34 -13.14
CA ILE A 652 8.59 22.51 -14.09
C ILE A 652 7.78 23.81 -13.86
N LYS A 653 7.67 24.27 -12.61
CA LYS A 653 6.96 25.52 -12.24
C LYS A 653 7.72 26.80 -12.62
N THR A 654 8.93 26.70 -13.19
CA THR A 654 9.80 27.84 -13.50
C THR A 654 10.04 28.08 -14.99
N VAL A 655 9.38 27.33 -15.88
CA VAL A 655 9.60 27.43 -17.33
C VAL A 655 8.94 28.68 -17.91
N ALA A 656 9.75 29.62 -18.39
CA ALA A 656 9.29 30.89 -18.95
C ALA A 656 8.35 30.69 -20.16
N GLY A 657 7.13 31.23 -20.08
CA GLY A 657 6.09 31.12 -21.11
C GLY A 657 5.29 29.81 -21.09
N LEU A 658 5.61 28.86 -20.20
CA LEU A 658 4.88 27.61 -19.99
C LEU A 658 4.59 27.46 -18.47
N PRO A 659 3.72 28.31 -17.89
CA PRO A 659 3.48 28.29 -16.45
C PRO A 659 2.84 26.97 -16.02
N VAL A 660 3.36 26.38 -14.95
CA VAL A 660 2.78 25.22 -14.28
C VAL A 660 2.72 25.53 -12.79
N TYR A 661 1.59 25.32 -12.15
CA TYR A 661 1.30 25.74 -10.77
C TYR A 661 1.31 24.55 -9.80
N GLY A 662 0.64 23.44 -10.16
CA GLY A 662 0.41 22.32 -9.24
C GLY A 662 -0.46 22.73 -8.05
N ASP A 663 -1.46 23.59 -8.30
CA ASP A 663 -2.29 24.28 -7.30
C ASP A 663 -3.51 23.47 -6.81
N GLY A 664 -3.78 22.30 -7.42
CA GLY A 664 -4.96 21.49 -7.21
C GLY A 664 -6.22 21.97 -7.96
N ALA A 665 -6.11 22.95 -8.86
CA ALA A 665 -7.26 23.58 -9.52
C ALA A 665 -7.07 23.93 -11.02
N THR A 666 -5.83 24.11 -11.50
CA THR A 666 -5.52 24.59 -12.86
C THR A 666 -5.18 23.45 -13.81
N ASP A 667 -5.73 23.48 -15.03
CA ASP A 667 -5.43 22.51 -16.10
C ASP A 667 -4.01 22.69 -16.67
N GLU A 668 -3.07 21.86 -16.19
CA GLU A 668 -1.65 21.93 -16.55
C GLU A 668 -1.31 21.21 -17.88
N THR A 669 -2.28 20.50 -18.47
CA THR A 669 -2.05 19.44 -19.48
C THR A 669 -1.18 19.88 -20.64
N ASN A 670 -1.45 21.06 -21.21
CA ASN A 670 -0.74 21.55 -22.39
C ASN A 670 0.69 21.96 -22.07
N ASN A 671 0.92 22.55 -20.90
CA ASN A 671 2.23 23.08 -20.51
C ASN A 671 3.15 21.95 -20.05
N ILE A 672 2.64 20.95 -19.30
CA ILE A 672 3.40 19.74 -18.97
C ILE A 672 3.81 18.99 -20.25
N ASN A 673 2.89 18.75 -21.19
CA ASN A 673 3.21 18.11 -22.47
C ASN A 673 4.26 18.90 -23.27
N ALA A 674 4.17 20.22 -23.33
CA ALA A 674 5.14 21.07 -24.02
C ALA A 674 6.55 20.98 -23.38
N ILE A 675 6.63 21.02 -22.04
CA ILE A 675 7.90 20.93 -21.31
C ILE A 675 8.54 19.54 -21.49
N LEU A 676 7.77 18.46 -21.31
CA LEU A 676 8.27 17.10 -21.50
C LEU A 676 8.76 16.88 -22.94
N SER A 677 8.01 17.37 -23.94
CA SER A 677 8.40 17.28 -25.35
C SER A 677 9.63 18.13 -25.71
N GLN A 678 9.85 19.26 -25.03
CA GLN A 678 10.98 20.15 -25.30
C GLN A 678 12.30 19.70 -24.64
N TYR A 679 12.24 18.98 -23.51
CA TYR A 679 13.40 18.73 -22.66
C TYR A 679 13.76 17.25 -22.41
N ALA A 680 13.00 16.29 -22.95
CA ALA A 680 13.38 14.88 -22.93
C ALA A 680 14.81 14.65 -23.46
N GLY A 681 15.61 13.82 -22.77
CA GLY A 681 17.02 13.58 -23.07
C GLY A 681 17.98 14.71 -22.64
N CYS A 682 17.50 15.92 -22.41
CA CYS A 682 18.31 17.11 -22.10
C CYS A 682 18.28 17.56 -20.63
N LYS A 683 17.18 17.30 -19.91
CA LYS A 683 17.00 17.68 -18.50
C LYS A 683 16.33 16.57 -17.71
N ILE A 684 16.63 16.53 -16.41
CA ILE A 684 15.73 15.91 -15.42
C ILE A 684 14.64 16.93 -15.11
N ILE A 685 13.38 16.51 -15.14
CA ILE A 685 12.23 17.38 -14.88
C ILE A 685 11.80 17.19 -13.43
N TYR A 686 12.07 18.19 -12.60
CA TYR A 686 11.66 18.23 -11.21
C TYR A 686 10.24 18.79 -11.11
N PHE A 687 9.36 18.02 -10.47
CA PHE A 687 8.02 18.43 -10.07
C PHE A 687 8.04 18.69 -8.56
N PRO A 688 8.09 19.95 -8.10
CA PRO A 688 7.89 20.28 -6.69
C PRO A 688 6.50 19.85 -6.22
N ALA A 689 6.32 19.69 -4.91
CA ALA A 689 5.05 19.28 -4.32
C ALA A 689 3.84 20.12 -4.80
N GLY A 690 2.71 19.45 -4.88
CA GLY A 690 1.46 19.97 -5.41
C GLY A 690 0.70 18.92 -6.23
N THR A 691 -0.57 19.22 -6.47
CA THR A 691 -1.47 18.41 -7.29
C THR A 691 -1.67 19.08 -8.64
N TYR A 692 -1.17 18.42 -9.69
CA TYR A 692 -1.19 18.89 -11.07
C TYR A 692 -2.43 18.30 -11.74
N ILE A 693 -3.45 19.13 -11.97
CA ILE A 693 -4.71 18.69 -12.60
C ILE A 693 -4.49 18.56 -14.11
N VAL A 694 -4.92 17.43 -14.68
CA VAL A 694 -4.79 17.16 -16.11
C VAL A 694 -6.12 16.69 -16.71
N THR A 695 -6.49 17.24 -17.87
CA THR A 695 -7.76 16.95 -18.55
C THR A 695 -7.60 16.10 -19.81
N ASN A 696 -6.38 15.82 -20.22
CA ASN A 696 -6.06 14.94 -21.34
C ASN A 696 -4.69 14.26 -21.10
N THR A 697 -4.28 13.33 -21.98
CA THR A 697 -3.05 12.55 -21.82
C THR A 697 -1.79 13.42 -21.67
N ILE A 698 -1.04 13.18 -20.59
CA ILE A 698 0.37 13.56 -20.45
C ILE A 698 1.22 12.53 -21.19
N ASN A 699 1.94 12.98 -22.22
CA ASN A 699 2.87 12.14 -22.97
C ASN A 699 4.27 12.32 -22.37
N VAL A 700 4.90 11.22 -21.96
CA VAL A 700 6.27 11.16 -21.45
C VAL A 700 7.15 10.56 -22.57
N PRO A 701 7.95 11.35 -23.31
CA PRO A 701 8.73 10.86 -24.44
C PRO A 701 9.92 9.98 -24.02
N ALA A 702 10.47 9.24 -25.00
CA ALA A 702 11.77 8.61 -24.85
C ALA A 702 12.86 9.65 -24.51
N GLY A 703 13.68 9.35 -23.51
CA GLY A 703 14.70 10.24 -22.94
C GLY A 703 14.26 10.98 -21.67
N SER A 704 12.99 10.93 -21.27
CA SER A 704 12.50 11.64 -20.08
C SER A 704 13.03 11.05 -18.76
N ARG A 705 13.32 11.96 -17.82
CA ARG A 705 13.58 11.66 -16.41
C ARG A 705 12.74 12.61 -15.56
N ILE A 706 11.94 12.07 -14.65
CA ILE A 706 10.99 12.81 -13.80
C ILE A 706 11.31 12.50 -12.34
N TYR A 707 11.32 13.53 -11.50
CA TYR A 707 11.55 13.42 -10.05
C TYR A 707 10.54 14.32 -9.33
N GLY A 708 9.78 13.76 -8.38
CA GLY A 708 8.85 14.50 -7.52
C GLY A 708 9.41 14.81 -6.13
N ASP A 709 8.75 15.69 -5.38
CA ASP A 709 8.83 15.65 -3.92
C ASP A 709 7.99 14.47 -3.41
N ALA A 710 8.65 13.45 -2.84
CA ALA A 710 8.03 12.19 -2.40
C ALA A 710 6.77 12.41 -1.54
N PHE A 711 5.70 11.69 -1.91
CA PHE A 711 4.36 11.72 -1.30
C PHE A 711 3.62 13.08 -1.38
N GLY A 712 4.31 14.19 -1.68
CA GLY A 712 3.72 15.52 -1.88
C GLY A 712 3.40 15.89 -3.33
N THR A 713 3.82 15.09 -4.31
CA THR A 713 3.70 15.41 -5.75
C THR A 713 2.73 14.46 -6.45
N ALA A 714 1.61 14.98 -6.95
CA ALA A 714 0.55 14.17 -7.55
C ALA A 714 0.10 14.68 -8.94
N ILE A 715 -0.06 13.78 -9.90
CA ILE A 715 -0.82 14.06 -11.14
C ILE A 715 -2.23 13.49 -10.97
N SER A 716 -3.24 14.32 -11.21
CA SER A 716 -4.66 13.99 -10.98
C SER A 716 -5.51 14.23 -12.22
N ALA A 717 -6.14 13.18 -12.74
CA ALA A 717 -7.02 13.28 -13.91
C ALA A 717 -8.37 13.94 -13.58
N LEU A 718 -8.89 14.73 -14.52
CA LEU A 718 -10.19 15.38 -14.45
C LEU A 718 -10.93 15.37 -15.81
N GLY A 719 -12.25 15.24 -15.77
CA GLY A 719 -13.13 15.63 -16.87
C GLY A 719 -13.37 14.60 -17.98
N GLY A 720 -14.20 14.99 -18.94
CA GLY A 720 -14.93 14.08 -19.83
C GLY A 720 -14.10 13.16 -20.72
N ASN A 721 -12.84 13.51 -21.03
CA ASN A 721 -11.94 12.66 -21.81
C ASN A 721 -11.66 11.32 -21.11
N PHE A 722 -11.73 11.28 -19.78
CA PHE A 722 -11.52 10.10 -18.95
C PHE A 722 -12.84 9.47 -18.45
N TYR A 723 -14.00 9.89 -18.94
CA TYR A 723 -15.30 9.45 -18.41
C TYR A 723 -15.92 8.24 -19.14
N ASN A 724 -15.47 7.87 -20.34
CA ASN A 724 -16.08 6.78 -21.11
C ASN A 724 -15.42 5.42 -20.82
N PRO A 725 -16.11 4.46 -20.16
CA PRO A 725 -15.53 3.17 -19.82
C PRO A 725 -15.46 2.20 -21.02
N ALA A 726 -16.17 2.50 -22.12
CA ALA A 726 -16.14 1.74 -23.37
C ALA A 726 -15.09 2.26 -24.36
N ALA A 727 -14.50 3.43 -24.10
CA ALA A 727 -13.36 3.98 -24.84
C ALA A 727 -12.42 4.68 -23.84
N PRO A 728 -11.69 3.90 -23.01
CA PRO A 728 -10.87 4.46 -21.94
C PRO A 728 -9.66 5.24 -22.49
N THR A 729 -9.33 6.34 -21.81
CA THR A 729 -8.24 7.24 -22.17
C THR A 729 -7.12 7.17 -21.13
N THR A 730 -5.87 7.15 -21.61
CA THR A 730 -4.68 7.13 -20.76
C THR A 730 -4.39 8.51 -20.15
N MET A 731 -4.23 8.62 -18.83
CA MET A 731 -3.79 9.87 -18.17
C MET A 731 -2.31 10.13 -18.39
N VAL A 732 -1.42 9.16 -18.10
CA VAL A 732 0.03 9.27 -18.34
C VAL A 732 0.49 8.17 -19.29
N LYS A 733 0.94 8.56 -20.48
CA LYS A 733 1.43 7.66 -21.53
C LYS A 733 2.95 7.72 -21.60
N VAL A 734 3.62 6.62 -21.27
CA VAL A 734 5.09 6.52 -21.23
C VAL A 734 5.59 5.88 -22.52
N GLY A 735 6.03 6.74 -23.44
CA GLY A 735 6.39 6.41 -24.82
C GLY A 735 5.23 5.89 -25.67
N ASN A 736 5.55 5.56 -26.92
CA ASN A 736 4.67 4.93 -27.90
C ASN A 736 5.04 3.45 -28.07
N ALA A 737 4.13 2.68 -28.67
CA ALA A 737 4.38 1.28 -28.96
C ALA A 737 5.56 1.14 -29.93
N GLY A 738 6.62 0.46 -29.48
CA GLY A 738 7.87 0.31 -30.23
C GLY A 738 8.96 1.35 -29.92
N ASP A 739 8.71 2.36 -29.08
CA ASP A 739 9.77 3.27 -28.61
C ASP A 739 10.80 2.48 -27.78
N VAL A 740 12.09 2.84 -27.91
CA VAL A 740 13.19 2.28 -27.11
C VAL A 740 14.06 3.42 -26.60
N GLY A 741 14.42 3.39 -25.31
CA GLY A 741 15.25 4.40 -24.67
C GLY A 741 15.00 4.50 -23.18
N VAL A 742 15.23 5.70 -22.62
CA VAL A 742 15.06 5.98 -21.18
C VAL A 742 13.67 6.53 -20.90
N ALA A 743 13.02 6.06 -19.83
CA ALA A 743 11.88 6.74 -19.20
C ALA A 743 11.85 6.42 -17.71
N GLN A 744 12.44 7.30 -16.89
CA GLN A 744 12.58 7.09 -15.44
C GLN A 744 11.68 8.06 -14.67
N ILE A 745 10.85 7.52 -13.77
CA ILE A 745 9.89 8.29 -12.95
C ILE A 745 10.16 7.95 -11.47
N THR A 746 10.24 8.97 -10.62
CA THR A 746 10.65 8.81 -9.22
C THR A 746 9.86 9.76 -8.31
N ASP A 747 9.48 9.29 -7.12
CA ASP A 747 8.84 10.09 -6.06
C ASP A 747 7.49 10.77 -6.49
N MET A 748 6.70 10.11 -7.35
CA MET A 748 5.43 10.62 -7.89
C MET A 748 4.19 9.87 -7.36
N LEU A 749 3.03 10.53 -7.34
CA LEU A 749 1.71 9.91 -7.10
C LEU A 749 0.75 10.14 -8.28
N PHE A 750 -0.09 9.14 -8.57
CA PHE A 750 -1.11 9.19 -9.61
C PHE A 750 -2.52 9.00 -9.01
N THR A 751 -3.48 9.85 -9.39
CA THR A 751 -4.83 9.86 -8.81
C THR A 751 -5.89 10.42 -9.77
N VAL A 752 -7.13 10.57 -9.29
CA VAL A 752 -8.28 11.12 -10.02
C VAL A 752 -9.03 12.14 -9.16
N ALA A 753 -9.41 13.28 -9.74
CA ALA A 753 -10.15 14.35 -9.08
C ALA A 753 -11.68 14.13 -9.08
N ASP A 754 -12.19 13.27 -9.96
CA ASP A 754 -13.60 12.98 -10.19
C ASP A 754 -13.80 11.46 -10.36
N VAL A 755 -15.04 10.98 -10.44
CA VAL A 755 -15.37 9.58 -10.72
C VAL A 755 -15.21 9.33 -12.22
N LEU A 756 -14.03 8.81 -12.62
CA LEU A 756 -13.57 8.74 -14.01
C LEU A 756 -13.41 7.29 -14.48
N GLN A 757 -14.55 6.62 -14.65
CA GLN A 757 -14.66 5.22 -15.09
C GLN A 757 -13.95 4.85 -16.41
N GLY A 758 -13.53 5.83 -17.22
CA GLY A 758 -12.70 5.65 -18.41
C GLY A 758 -11.22 6.01 -18.23
N CYS A 759 -10.78 6.37 -17.03
CA CYS A 759 -9.39 6.74 -16.76
C CYS A 759 -8.49 5.50 -16.61
N LYS A 760 -7.56 5.32 -17.54
CA LYS A 760 -6.41 4.41 -17.36
C LYS A 760 -5.22 5.25 -16.89
N LEU A 761 -4.79 5.13 -15.63
CA LEU A 761 -3.91 6.15 -15.05
C LEU A 761 -2.51 6.15 -15.70
N VAL A 762 -1.90 4.99 -15.90
CA VAL A 762 -0.59 4.83 -16.56
C VAL A 762 -0.64 3.77 -17.67
N GLU A 763 -0.06 4.09 -18.83
CA GLU A 763 0.26 3.14 -19.89
C GLU A 763 1.76 3.22 -20.18
N VAL A 764 2.47 2.10 -20.12
CA VAL A 764 3.89 2.01 -20.47
C VAL A 764 4.02 1.25 -21.78
N ASN A 765 4.64 1.88 -22.78
CA ASN A 765 4.84 1.30 -24.11
C ASN A 765 6.32 1.16 -24.49
N ILE A 766 7.15 2.10 -24.03
CA ILE A 766 8.59 2.13 -24.23
C ILE A 766 9.28 0.94 -23.54
N ALA A 767 10.39 0.49 -24.13
CA ALA A 767 11.31 -0.45 -23.50
C ALA A 767 12.69 0.19 -23.26
N GLY A 768 13.39 -0.27 -22.23
CA GLY A 768 14.79 0.09 -22.02
C GLY A 768 15.69 -0.42 -23.17
N SER A 769 16.79 0.30 -23.43
CA SER A 769 17.92 -0.26 -24.18
C SER A 769 18.72 -1.23 -23.30
N ASN A 770 18.76 -0.94 -22.00
CA ASN A 770 19.34 -1.72 -20.93
C ASN A 770 18.28 -1.93 -19.83
N PRO A 771 18.44 -2.95 -18.95
CA PRO A 771 17.66 -3.05 -17.72
C PRO A 771 17.72 -1.74 -16.91
N GLY A 772 16.57 -1.26 -16.42
CA GLY A 772 16.48 -0.04 -15.61
C GLY A 772 16.47 1.29 -16.38
N ASP A 773 16.66 1.31 -17.70
CA ASP A 773 16.51 2.54 -18.51
C ASP A 773 15.06 3.06 -18.46
N VAL A 774 14.08 2.16 -18.42
CA VAL A 774 12.66 2.47 -18.15
C VAL A 774 12.33 1.96 -16.75
N GLY A 775 11.80 2.82 -15.89
CA GLY A 775 11.46 2.42 -14.53
C GLY A 775 10.74 3.43 -13.67
N PHE A 776 10.15 2.91 -12.60
CA PHE A 776 9.32 3.62 -11.62
C PHE A 776 9.86 3.33 -10.23
N PHE A 777 10.12 4.37 -9.43
CA PHE A 777 10.78 4.24 -8.13
C PHE A 777 10.00 5.04 -7.08
N ASN A 778 9.57 4.41 -5.99
CA ASN A 778 8.80 5.09 -4.92
C ASN A 778 7.64 5.91 -5.51
N THR A 779 6.86 5.25 -6.36
CA THR A 779 5.86 5.88 -7.22
C THR A 779 4.55 5.11 -7.12
N HIS A 780 3.48 5.80 -6.75
CA HIS A 780 2.28 5.18 -6.18
C HIS A 780 0.99 5.66 -6.84
N PHE A 781 -0.10 4.95 -6.60
CA PHE A 781 -1.46 5.33 -6.98
C PHE A 781 -2.33 5.37 -5.72
N ARG A 782 -3.21 6.36 -5.64
CA ARG A 782 -4.24 6.48 -4.60
C ARG A 782 -5.56 6.88 -5.26
N ILE A 783 -6.57 6.03 -5.22
CA ILE A 783 -7.89 6.31 -5.78
C ILE A 783 -8.87 6.59 -4.64
N GLY A 784 -9.20 7.87 -4.43
CA GLY A 784 -10.02 8.33 -3.30
C GLY A 784 -9.26 8.35 -1.98
N GLY A 785 -10.02 8.34 -0.86
CA GLY A 785 -9.49 8.27 0.51
C GLY A 785 -8.60 9.42 0.94
N ALA A 786 -8.65 10.57 0.26
CA ALA A 786 -7.81 11.73 0.55
C ALA A 786 -8.35 13.01 -0.09
N ALA A 787 -8.01 14.13 0.56
CA ALA A 787 -8.40 15.47 0.20
C ALA A 787 -8.12 15.84 -1.27
N GLY A 788 -9.11 16.49 -1.89
CA GLY A 788 -8.99 17.03 -3.24
C GLY A 788 -9.52 16.09 -4.33
N SER A 789 -10.33 15.10 -3.96
CA SER A 789 -11.07 14.28 -4.91
C SER A 789 -12.57 14.24 -4.60
N LYS A 790 -13.39 14.19 -5.63
CA LYS A 790 -14.81 13.84 -5.48
C LYS A 790 -14.99 12.37 -5.06
N VAL A 791 -13.98 11.54 -5.32
CA VAL A 791 -13.97 10.11 -4.98
C VAL A 791 -13.91 9.92 -3.45
N GLU A 792 -13.08 10.68 -2.75
CA GLU A 792 -13.12 10.82 -1.29
C GLU A 792 -14.53 11.17 -0.79
N THR A 793 -15.12 12.26 -1.31
CA THR A 793 -16.32 12.88 -0.71
C THR A 793 -17.66 12.30 -1.17
N SER A 794 -17.70 11.49 -2.24
CA SER A 794 -18.96 11.02 -2.87
C SER A 794 -19.12 9.49 -2.94
N CYS A 795 -18.14 8.71 -2.47
CA CYS A 795 -18.13 7.25 -2.68
C CYS A 795 -18.59 6.40 -1.47
N GLY A 796 -19.28 6.99 -0.50
CA GLY A 796 -19.96 6.25 0.57
C GLY A 796 -21.25 5.51 0.14
N GLY A 797 -21.50 5.42 -1.17
CA GLY A 797 -22.68 4.79 -1.78
C GLY A 797 -22.41 3.36 -2.26
N THR A 798 -22.88 3.04 -3.47
CA THR A 798 -22.66 1.73 -4.12
C THR A 798 -21.43 1.74 -5.05
N PRO A 799 -20.80 0.59 -5.35
CA PRO A 799 -19.63 0.56 -6.23
C PRO A 799 -19.93 1.02 -7.67
N ASP A 800 -21.16 0.84 -8.18
CA ASP A 800 -21.57 1.37 -9.49
C ASP A 800 -21.59 2.91 -9.52
N GLN A 801 -22.00 3.56 -8.42
CA GLN A 801 -21.94 5.02 -8.28
C GLN A 801 -20.50 5.53 -8.23
N CYS A 802 -19.54 4.69 -7.80
CA CYS A 802 -18.13 5.03 -7.67
C CYS A 802 -17.20 4.18 -8.55
N LYS A 803 -17.49 4.10 -9.85
CA LYS A 803 -16.51 3.65 -10.86
C LYS A 803 -15.38 4.69 -11.03
N ALA A 804 -14.46 4.75 -10.08
CA ALA A 804 -13.50 5.85 -9.95
C ALA A 804 -12.42 5.87 -11.04
N ALA A 805 -11.96 4.69 -11.49
CA ALA A 805 -10.97 4.55 -12.56
C ALA A 805 -11.13 3.22 -13.32
N TRP A 806 -10.81 3.22 -14.62
CA TRP A 806 -10.79 2.01 -15.45
C TRP A 806 -9.69 1.03 -15.00
N GLY A 807 -8.54 1.57 -14.60
CA GLY A 807 -7.44 0.81 -14.01
C GLY A 807 -6.18 1.63 -13.78
N LEU A 808 -5.29 1.13 -12.92
CA LEU A 808 -4.09 1.86 -12.51
C LEU A 808 -3.00 1.89 -13.58
N ILE A 809 -2.44 0.72 -13.92
CA ILE A 809 -1.23 0.64 -14.74
C ILE A 809 -1.29 -0.54 -15.72
N HIS A 810 -0.93 -0.24 -16.97
CA HIS A 810 -0.87 -1.20 -18.07
C HIS A 810 0.54 -1.18 -18.68
N LEU A 811 1.27 -2.30 -18.54
CA LEU A 811 2.53 -2.56 -19.23
C LEU A 811 2.23 -3.28 -20.55
N THR A 812 2.27 -2.56 -21.67
CA THR A 812 1.84 -3.11 -22.97
C THR A 812 2.89 -4.07 -23.55
N SER A 813 2.53 -4.87 -24.55
CA SER A 813 3.38 -5.95 -25.09
C SER A 813 4.73 -5.51 -25.66
N THR A 814 4.89 -4.23 -26.06
CA THR A 814 6.17 -3.67 -26.50
C THR A 814 7.08 -3.17 -25.38
N SER A 815 6.56 -3.05 -24.16
CA SER A 815 7.26 -2.42 -23.03
C SER A 815 8.27 -3.33 -22.33
N SER A 816 9.12 -2.71 -21.51
CA SER A 816 10.03 -3.32 -20.55
C SER A 816 10.26 -2.31 -19.44
N ALA A 817 10.12 -2.68 -18.17
CA ALA A 817 10.21 -1.76 -17.05
C ALA A 817 10.82 -2.40 -15.79
N TYR A 818 11.56 -1.59 -15.03
CA TYR A 818 11.95 -1.90 -13.64
C TYR A 818 11.09 -1.06 -12.69
N ILE A 819 10.23 -1.69 -11.91
CA ILE A 819 9.32 -1.03 -10.96
C ILE A 819 9.75 -1.41 -9.55
N GLU A 820 10.05 -0.42 -8.70
CA GLU A 820 10.48 -0.63 -7.32
C GLU A 820 9.76 0.30 -6.33
N ASN A 821 9.28 -0.28 -5.22
CA ASN A 821 8.43 0.39 -4.23
C ASN A 821 7.20 1.07 -4.87
N MET A 822 6.30 0.26 -5.42
CA MET A 822 5.04 0.75 -6.00
C MET A 822 3.86 0.28 -5.16
N TRP A 823 2.96 1.19 -4.81
CA TRP A 823 1.70 0.87 -4.14
C TRP A 823 0.55 1.36 -5.02
N GLY A 824 -0.34 0.46 -5.41
CA GLY A 824 -1.51 0.74 -6.23
C GLY A 824 -2.78 0.54 -5.42
N TRP A 825 -3.15 1.56 -4.64
CA TRP A 825 -4.24 1.49 -3.66
C TRP A 825 -5.52 2.13 -4.19
N THR A 826 -6.60 1.35 -4.22
CA THR A 826 -7.96 1.90 -4.24
C THR A 826 -8.41 2.04 -2.80
N ALA A 827 -8.84 3.22 -2.38
CA ALA A 827 -9.05 3.47 -0.96
C ALA A 827 -10.16 2.59 -0.36
N ASP A 828 -9.82 1.85 0.70
CA ASP A 828 -10.75 1.09 1.56
C ASP A 828 -11.25 1.92 2.76
N HIS A 829 -10.52 2.99 3.10
CA HIS A 829 -10.86 3.96 4.15
C HIS A 829 -10.41 5.39 3.77
N ASP A 830 -10.91 6.38 4.50
CA ASP A 830 -10.53 7.79 4.34
C ASP A 830 -9.36 8.16 5.26
N LEU A 831 -8.29 8.72 4.67
CA LEU A 831 -7.08 9.14 5.39
C LEU A 831 -7.21 10.55 5.97
N ASP A 832 -8.05 11.42 5.41
CA ASP A 832 -8.16 12.84 5.78
C ASP A 832 -9.46 13.16 6.55
N GLY A 833 -10.23 12.12 6.93
CA GLY A 833 -11.48 12.23 7.65
C GLY A 833 -12.18 10.89 7.90
N GLY A 834 -13.49 10.85 7.64
CA GLY A 834 -14.35 9.70 7.89
C GLY A 834 -15.39 9.47 6.79
N ASN A 835 -15.06 9.83 5.55
CA ASN A 835 -15.93 9.55 4.40
C ASN A 835 -16.00 8.03 4.12
N GLY A 836 -17.14 7.57 3.59
CA GLY A 836 -17.31 6.17 3.18
C GLY A 836 -16.58 5.87 1.86
N ALA A 837 -15.95 4.70 1.77
CA ALA A 837 -15.03 4.34 0.69
C ALA A 837 -15.47 3.07 -0.09
N THR A 838 -16.71 3.04 -0.60
CA THR A 838 -17.21 1.98 -1.49
C THR A 838 -16.71 2.17 -2.93
N ILE A 839 -15.39 2.23 -3.11
CA ILE A 839 -14.75 2.65 -4.36
C ILE A 839 -14.54 1.45 -5.29
N SER A 840 -14.87 1.62 -6.58
CA SER A 840 -14.65 0.62 -7.63
C SER A 840 -13.66 1.13 -8.68
N THR A 841 -12.38 0.84 -8.47
CA THR A 841 -11.39 0.81 -9.57
C THR A 841 -11.50 -0.52 -10.29
N GLY A 842 -11.51 -0.53 -11.62
CA GLY A 842 -11.66 -1.78 -12.38
C GLY A 842 -10.52 -2.78 -12.18
N ARG A 843 -9.27 -2.30 -12.32
CA ARG A 843 -8.08 -3.13 -12.57
C ARG A 843 -6.84 -2.54 -11.87
N GLY A 844 -6.04 -3.38 -11.22
CA GLY A 844 -4.73 -3.00 -10.67
C GLY A 844 -3.65 -2.91 -11.74
N LEU A 845 -2.73 -3.88 -11.76
CA LEU A 845 -1.66 -4.00 -12.75
C LEU A 845 -2.02 -5.01 -13.84
N LEU A 846 -2.12 -4.54 -15.09
CA LEU A 846 -2.17 -5.38 -16.29
C LEU A 846 -0.79 -5.46 -16.93
N VAL A 847 -0.23 -6.66 -16.99
CA VAL A 847 1.05 -6.98 -17.64
C VAL A 847 0.79 -7.78 -18.90
N GLU A 848 1.09 -7.18 -20.05
CA GLU A 848 1.15 -7.86 -21.35
C GLU A 848 2.59 -7.84 -21.93
N ALA A 849 3.52 -7.22 -21.20
CA ALA A 849 4.93 -7.08 -21.57
C ALA A 849 5.58 -8.42 -21.91
N THR A 850 6.25 -8.48 -23.06
CA THR A 850 6.95 -9.70 -23.56
C THR A 850 8.47 -9.63 -23.41
N LYS A 851 9.00 -8.46 -23.03
CA LYS A 851 10.40 -8.21 -22.73
C LYS A 851 10.63 -8.22 -21.22
N ALA A 852 11.88 -8.42 -20.83
CA ALA A 852 12.33 -8.43 -19.43
C ALA A 852 11.70 -7.30 -18.60
N THR A 853 11.00 -7.67 -17.54
CA THR A 853 10.26 -6.76 -16.67
C THR A 853 10.44 -7.20 -15.22
N TRP A 854 10.70 -6.24 -14.32
CA TRP A 854 11.00 -6.51 -12.91
C TRP A 854 10.03 -5.74 -12.02
N LEU A 855 9.36 -6.44 -11.11
CA LEU A 855 8.42 -5.89 -10.13
C LEU A 855 9.00 -6.14 -8.72
N VAL A 856 9.57 -5.10 -8.11
CA VAL A 856 10.42 -5.21 -6.91
C VAL A 856 9.75 -4.54 -5.71
N GLY A 857 9.00 -5.33 -4.95
CA GLY A 857 8.16 -4.84 -3.84
C GLY A 857 7.00 -4.00 -4.37
N THR A 858 5.99 -4.66 -4.93
CA THR A 858 4.78 -4.00 -5.45
C THR A 858 3.54 -4.46 -4.68
N GLY A 859 2.67 -3.51 -4.31
CA GLY A 859 1.34 -3.77 -3.78
C GLY A 859 0.26 -3.30 -4.76
N MET A 860 -0.78 -4.10 -4.97
CA MET A 860 -1.98 -3.73 -5.74
C MET A 860 -3.21 -4.18 -4.95
N GLU A 861 -4.05 -3.25 -4.51
CA GLU A 861 -5.10 -3.54 -3.52
C GLU A 861 -6.45 -2.93 -3.89
N HIS A 862 -7.51 -3.67 -3.55
CA HIS A 862 -8.91 -3.28 -3.60
C HIS A 862 -9.42 -2.90 -5.02
N HIS A 863 -8.86 -3.53 -6.06
CA HIS A 863 -9.36 -3.45 -7.44
C HIS A 863 -10.44 -4.49 -7.72
N THR A 864 -11.40 -4.17 -8.59
CA THR A 864 -12.69 -4.86 -8.68
C THR A 864 -12.66 -6.18 -9.45
N LEU A 865 -11.86 -6.25 -10.52
CA LEU A 865 -11.76 -7.45 -11.38
C LEU A 865 -10.53 -8.28 -11.02
N TYR A 866 -9.39 -7.62 -10.87
CA TYR A 866 -8.14 -8.23 -10.42
C TYR A 866 -7.16 -7.20 -9.87
N GLN A 867 -6.25 -7.69 -9.03
CA GLN A 867 -5.12 -6.93 -8.51
C GLN A 867 -3.92 -7.01 -9.47
N TYR A 868 -3.55 -8.22 -9.93
CA TYR A 868 -2.57 -8.47 -10.98
C TYR A 868 -3.15 -9.33 -12.12
N ASN A 869 -2.80 -9.02 -13.37
CA ASN A 869 -3.17 -9.82 -14.54
C ASN A 869 -2.00 -9.93 -15.53
N TYR A 870 -1.43 -11.11 -15.66
CA TYR A 870 -0.37 -11.48 -16.59
C TYR A 870 -1.01 -12.11 -17.84
N ASN A 871 -1.26 -11.32 -18.88
CA ASN A 871 -1.96 -11.73 -20.10
C ASN A 871 -1.02 -11.75 -21.32
N ASN A 872 -0.67 -12.95 -21.79
CA ASN A 872 0.34 -13.20 -22.82
C ASN A 872 1.72 -12.61 -22.48
N ALA A 873 1.98 -12.40 -21.19
CA ALA A 873 3.21 -11.82 -20.68
C ALA A 873 4.38 -12.80 -20.81
N LYS A 874 5.60 -12.26 -20.95
CA LYS A 874 6.82 -13.07 -21.01
C LYS A 874 8.04 -12.37 -20.42
N ASN A 875 8.90 -13.13 -19.75
CA ASN A 875 10.12 -12.66 -19.09
C ASN A 875 9.80 -11.67 -17.96
N VAL A 876 8.96 -12.06 -17.00
CA VAL A 876 8.63 -11.23 -15.84
C VAL A 876 9.24 -11.82 -14.58
N PHE A 877 9.96 -10.99 -13.83
CA PHE A 877 10.40 -11.25 -12.46
C PHE A 877 9.56 -10.43 -11.49
N SER A 878 9.02 -11.06 -10.45
CA SER A 878 8.37 -10.38 -9.33
C SER A 878 9.00 -10.82 -8.02
N ALA A 879 9.37 -9.87 -7.18
CA ALA A 879 9.93 -10.08 -5.85
C ALA A 879 9.70 -8.81 -5.01
N PHE A 880 8.60 -8.65 -4.30
CA PHE A 880 7.45 -9.53 -4.17
C PHE A 880 6.16 -8.81 -4.59
N GLN A 881 5.06 -9.54 -4.68
CA GLN A 881 3.73 -8.99 -4.96
C GLN A 881 2.78 -9.14 -3.76
N GLN A 882 2.15 -8.03 -3.37
CA GLN A 882 1.15 -7.96 -2.31
C GLN A 882 -0.21 -7.53 -2.85
N SER A 883 -1.29 -8.10 -2.29
CA SER A 883 -2.66 -7.73 -2.67
C SER A 883 -3.74 -8.02 -1.64
N GLU A 884 -4.78 -7.18 -1.66
CA GLU A 884 -6.03 -7.33 -0.92
C GLU A 884 -7.26 -7.21 -1.83
N THR A 885 -8.32 -7.96 -1.52
CA THR A 885 -9.64 -7.85 -2.18
C THR A 885 -10.38 -6.58 -1.70
N PRO A 886 -11.21 -5.90 -2.54
CA PRO A 886 -12.00 -4.78 -2.05
C PRO A 886 -13.00 -5.25 -0.99
N TYR A 887 -12.96 -4.64 0.21
CA TYR A 887 -13.72 -5.12 1.38
C TYR A 887 -15.24 -5.17 1.16
N TRP A 888 -15.76 -4.34 0.26
CA TRP A 888 -17.18 -4.31 -0.09
C TRP A 888 -17.64 -5.54 -0.88
N GLN A 889 -16.74 -6.33 -1.50
CA GLN A 889 -17.12 -7.48 -2.31
C GLN A 889 -17.62 -8.68 -1.48
N GLY A 890 -18.26 -9.63 -2.17
CA GLY A 890 -18.67 -10.92 -1.61
C GLY A 890 -20.14 -10.98 -1.18
N PRO A 891 -20.51 -11.97 -0.34
CA PRO A 891 -21.85 -12.12 0.23
C PRO A 891 -22.46 -10.80 0.76
N GLY A 892 -23.53 -10.33 0.12
CA GLY A 892 -24.30 -9.15 0.54
C GLY A 892 -24.11 -7.89 -0.31
N ASN A 893 -23.21 -7.90 -1.30
CA ASN A 893 -22.96 -6.75 -2.21
C ASN A 893 -22.97 -7.20 -3.70
N ASP A 894 -22.57 -6.29 -4.59
CA ASP A 894 -22.37 -6.55 -6.02
C ASP A 894 -21.33 -7.66 -6.27
N LEU A 895 -21.64 -8.55 -7.20
CA LEU A 895 -20.83 -9.73 -7.52
C LEU A 895 -20.05 -9.55 -8.82
N ALA A 896 -18.74 -9.82 -8.78
CA ALA A 896 -17.86 -9.65 -9.94
C ALA A 896 -18.37 -10.42 -11.19
N PRO A 897 -18.31 -9.85 -12.40
CA PRO A 897 -17.63 -8.61 -12.78
C PRO A 897 -18.41 -7.32 -12.53
N ALA A 898 -19.52 -7.32 -11.79
CA ALA A 898 -20.22 -6.08 -11.45
C ALA A 898 -19.29 -5.13 -10.64
N PRO A 899 -19.41 -3.79 -10.83
CA PRO A 899 -20.30 -3.11 -11.76
C PRO A 899 -19.74 -2.95 -13.20
N TRP A 900 -18.59 -3.57 -13.51
CA TRP A 900 -17.86 -3.46 -14.79
C TRP A 900 -18.34 -4.40 -15.90
N SER A 901 -19.41 -5.16 -15.69
CA SER A 901 -19.93 -6.19 -16.61
C SER A 901 -20.14 -5.73 -18.06
N SER A 902 -20.45 -4.45 -18.28
CA SER A 902 -20.63 -3.83 -19.61
C SER A 902 -19.34 -3.32 -20.27
N ASN A 903 -18.22 -3.35 -19.55
CA ASN A 903 -16.97 -2.66 -19.89
C ASN A 903 -15.74 -3.52 -19.62
N LEU A 904 -15.89 -4.84 -19.80
CA LEU A 904 -14.80 -5.80 -19.83
C LEU A 904 -14.01 -5.71 -21.16
N ILE A 905 -12.70 -5.90 -21.07
CA ILE A 905 -11.80 -6.14 -22.20
C ILE A 905 -11.42 -7.63 -22.26
N ALA A 906 -10.84 -8.08 -23.37
CA ALA A 906 -10.60 -9.49 -23.65
C ALA A 906 -9.67 -10.21 -22.65
N SER A 907 -8.83 -9.49 -21.90
CA SER A 907 -7.93 -10.03 -20.89
C SER A 907 -8.54 -10.12 -19.48
N ASP A 908 -9.70 -9.51 -19.25
CA ASP A 908 -10.33 -9.47 -17.92
C ASP A 908 -10.98 -10.82 -17.54
N PRO A 909 -11.07 -11.15 -16.24
CA PRO A 909 -11.91 -12.23 -15.77
C PRO A 909 -13.39 -11.86 -15.98
N ASN A 910 -14.10 -12.67 -16.75
CA ASN A 910 -15.56 -12.60 -16.93
C ASN A 910 -16.34 -13.38 -15.84
N PHE A 911 -15.62 -14.10 -14.97
CA PHE A 911 -16.15 -14.97 -13.92
C PHE A 911 -17.16 -16.02 -14.43
N SER A 912 -16.93 -16.57 -15.63
CA SER A 912 -17.72 -17.68 -16.19
C SER A 912 -17.37 -19.05 -15.60
N ASN A 913 -16.26 -19.15 -14.87
CA ASN A 913 -15.89 -20.29 -14.01
C ASN A 913 -16.69 -20.30 -12.68
N CYS A 914 -17.40 -19.21 -12.36
CA CYS A 914 -18.29 -19.11 -11.21
C CYS A 914 -19.77 -19.19 -11.63
N ALA A 915 -20.61 -19.84 -10.82
CA ALA A 915 -22.06 -19.71 -11.00
C ALA A 915 -22.51 -18.25 -10.74
N ALA A 916 -23.66 -17.84 -11.29
CA ALA A 916 -24.12 -16.45 -11.21
C ALA A 916 -24.39 -15.95 -9.78
N THR A 917 -24.70 -16.86 -8.86
CA THR A 917 -25.01 -16.58 -7.44
C THR A 917 -23.92 -17.04 -6.46
N ASP A 918 -22.75 -17.45 -6.96
CA ASP A 918 -21.64 -17.96 -6.14
C ASP A 918 -20.81 -16.78 -5.61
N SER A 919 -21.29 -16.16 -4.52
CA SER A 919 -20.83 -14.85 -4.07
C SER A 919 -19.39 -14.80 -3.58
N THR A 920 -18.82 -15.90 -3.07
CA THR A 920 -17.39 -15.96 -2.72
C THR A 920 -16.49 -16.32 -3.90
N CYS A 921 -17.04 -16.92 -4.97
CA CYS A 921 -16.35 -17.10 -6.25
C CYS A 921 -16.28 -15.80 -7.06
N ARG A 922 -17.35 -15.00 -7.02
CA ARG A 922 -17.48 -13.74 -7.77
C ARG A 922 -16.86 -12.55 -7.02
N MET A 923 -15.59 -12.70 -6.65
CA MET A 923 -14.73 -11.69 -6.01
C MET A 923 -13.44 -11.55 -6.81
N ALA A 924 -12.77 -10.39 -6.73
CA ALA A 924 -11.61 -10.04 -7.53
C ALA A 924 -10.47 -11.08 -7.41
N PHE A 925 -9.91 -11.52 -8.54
CA PHE A 925 -8.72 -12.37 -8.50
C PHE A 925 -7.51 -11.58 -7.99
N PHE A 926 -6.71 -12.17 -7.10
CA PHE A 926 -5.44 -11.54 -6.74
C PHE A 926 -4.49 -11.58 -7.91
N GLU A 927 -4.40 -12.74 -8.56
CA GLU A 927 -3.57 -12.94 -9.75
C GLU A 927 -4.36 -13.68 -10.82
N ARG A 928 -4.31 -13.16 -12.05
CA ARG A 928 -4.77 -13.83 -13.27
C ARG A 928 -3.56 -14.10 -14.15
N ILE A 929 -3.39 -15.34 -14.62
CA ILE A 929 -2.28 -15.76 -15.48
C ILE A 929 -2.87 -16.43 -16.72
N SER A 930 -2.85 -15.74 -17.86
CA SER A 930 -3.57 -16.09 -19.08
C SER A 930 -2.63 -16.10 -20.28
N GLY A 931 -2.40 -17.24 -20.92
CA GLY A 931 -1.54 -17.36 -22.11
C GLY A 931 -0.06 -17.01 -21.91
N SER A 932 0.40 -16.90 -20.66
CA SER A 932 1.71 -16.34 -20.31
C SER A 932 2.80 -17.41 -20.17
N SER A 933 4.07 -16.99 -20.27
CA SER A 933 5.22 -17.89 -20.10
C SER A 933 6.45 -17.22 -19.51
N ASP A 934 7.37 -18.00 -18.95
CA ASP A 934 8.63 -17.55 -18.37
C ASP A 934 8.39 -16.42 -17.34
N LEU A 935 7.52 -16.74 -16.36
CA LEU A 935 7.18 -15.89 -15.22
C LEU A 935 7.84 -16.44 -13.95
N PHE A 936 8.51 -15.57 -13.19
CA PHE A 936 9.30 -15.90 -12.02
C PHE A 936 8.80 -15.05 -10.84
N LEU A 937 7.86 -15.60 -10.08
CA LEU A 937 7.05 -14.88 -9.10
C LEU A 937 7.45 -15.34 -7.68
N TYR A 938 8.30 -14.55 -7.02
CA TYR A 938 8.85 -14.83 -5.71
C TYR A 938 8.07 -14.05 -4.63
N ASN A 939 7.31 -14.82 -3.86
CA ASN A 939 6.41 -14.41 -2.80
C ASN A 939 5.20 -13.61 -3.28
N GLY A 940 4.04 -14.26 -3.27
CA GLY A 940 2.74 -13.62 -3.41
C GLY A 940 2.03 -13.59 -2.06
N MET A 941 1.64 -12.40 -1.60
CA MET A 941 0.93 -12.19 -0.33
C MET A 941 -0.48 -11.72 -0.64
N VAL A 942 -1.45 -12.63 -0.57
CA VAL A 942 -2.81 -12.37 -1.06
C VAL A 942 -3.87 -12.59 0.02
N TRP A 943 -4.61 -11.54 0.39
CA TRP A 943 -5.46 -11.55 1.59
C TRP A 943 -6.92 -11.16 1.31
N ALA A 944 -7.84 -12.00 1.78
CA ALA A 944 -9.25 -11.66 1.91
C ALA A 944 -9.60 -11.55 3.41
N PHE A 945 -10.05 -10.38 3.83
CA PHE A 945 -10.40 -10.12 5.25
C PHE A 945 -11.90 -10.01 5.50
N PHE A 946 -12.66 -9.56 4.51
CA PHE A 946 -14.05 -9.15 4.67
C PHE A 946 -14.96 -9.65 3.54
N ASN A 947 -16.25 -9.72 3.85
CA ASN A 947 -17.34 -9.79 2.89
C ASN A 947 -18.30 -8.63 3.20
N ASN A 948 -18.56 -7.75 2.23
CA ASN A 948 -19.44 -6.58 2.39
C ASN A 948 -19.10 -5.72 3.64
N GLY A 949 -17.80 -5.49 3.89
CA GLY A 949 -17.28 -4.77 5.06
C GLY A 949 -17.38 -5.51 6.41
N GLY A 950 -18.02 -6.68 6.45
CA GLY A 950 -18.13 -7.53 7.64
C GLY A 950 -17.14 -8.69 7.63
N GLY A 951 -16.88 -9.29 8.79
CA GLY A 951 -16.04 -10.48 8.90
C GLY A 951 -16.70 -11.73 8.29
N CYS A 952 -15.87 -12.64 7.77
CA CYS A 952 -16.29 -13.83 7.04
C CYS A 952 -16.63 -15.02 7.96
N ASN A 953 -17.43 -15.97 7.47
CA ASN A 953 -17.73 -17.23 8.17
C ASN A 953 -17.04 -18.41 7.48
N GLY A 954 -15.77 -18.66 7.85
CA GLY A 954 -14.85 -19.51 7.10
C GLY A 954 -14.05 -18.69 6.08
N ASP A 955 -13.69 -19.30 4.95
CA ASP A 955 -12.98 -18.63 3.86
C ASP A 955 -13.82 -17.45 3.32
N CYS A 956 -13.20 -16.27 3.20
CA CYS A 956 -13.84 -15.08 2.64
C CYS A 956 -14.07 -15.19 1.14
N GLN A 957 -13.18 -15.87 0.42
CA GLN A 957 -13.12 -15.89 -1.04
C GLN A 957 -12.79 -17.29 -1.56
N LYS A 958 -13.37 -17.70 -2.69
CA LYS A 958 -13.26 -19.08 -3.16
C LYS A 958 -11.98 -19.38 -3.94
N ASN A 959 -11.50 -18.43 -4.74
CA ASN A 959 -10.34 -18.62 -5.63
C ASN A 959 -9.39 -17.42 -5.50
N ALA A 960 -8.08 -17.67 -5.40
CA ALA A 960 -7.07 -16.63 -5.33
C ALA A 960 -6.37 -16.36 -6.67
N VAL A 961 -5.78 -17.40 -7.27
CA VAL A 961 -5.02 -17.34 -8.53
C VAL A 961 -5.69 -18.16 -9.62
N ASP A 962 -6.03 -17.53 -10.75
CA ASP A 962 -6.60 -18.18 -11.94
C ASP A 962 -5.52 -18.36 -13.02
N ILE A 963 -5.24 -19.60 -13.40
CA ILE A 963 -4.21 -19.97 -14.38
C ILE A 963 -4.89 -20.61 -15.59
N THR A 964 -4.67 -20.03 -16.78
CA THR A 964 -5.25 -20.49 -18.04
C THR A 964 -4.21 -20.46 -19.15
N SER A 965 -4.14 -21.55 -19.94
CA SER A 965 -3.32 -21.68 -21.16
C SER A 965 -1.84 -21.26 -21.04
N SER A 966 -1.27 -21.36 -19.83
CA SER A 966 0.06 -20.83 -19.49
C SER A 966 1.08 -21.96 -19.23
N SER A 967 2.37 -21.64 -19.23
CA SER A 967 3.46 -22.61 -19.03
C SER A 967 4.73 -21.91 -18.53
N SER A 968 5.77 -22.64 -18.09
CA SER A 968 7.00 -22.04 -17.53
C SER A 968 6.69 -21.03 -16.41
N LEU A 969 5.89 -21.45 -15.44
CA LEU A 969 5.50 -20.64 -14.29
C LEU A 969 6.32 -21.09 -13.08
N TYR A 970 7.10 -20.18 -12.51
CA TYR A 970 8.00 -20.45 -11.39
C TYR A 970 7.55 -19.59 -10.21
N ILE A 971 6.56 -20.10 -9.48
CA ILE A 971 5.92 -19.38 -8.37
C ILE A 971 6.44 -19.95 -7.06
N TYR A 972 7.09 -19.13 -6.23
CA TYR A 972 7.80 -19.56 -5.02
C TYR A 972 7.31 -18.81 -3.79
N GLY A 973 6.83 -19.54 -2.78
CA GLY A 973 6.24 -18.94 -1.58
C GLY A 973 4.93 -18.19 -1.87
N GLN A 974 3.92 -18.84 -2.45
CA GLN A 974 2.58 -18.25 -2.52
C GLN A 974 1.90 -18.37 -1.15
N ASN A 975 1.41 -17.26 -0.62
CA ASN A 975 0.83 -17.17 0.72
C ASN A 975 -0.55 -16.54 0.67
N VAL A 976 -1.53 -17.24 1.22
CA VAL A 976 -2.94 -16.87 1.17
C VAL A 976 -3.52 -16.66 2.55
N LYS A 977 -4.59 -15.86 2.63
CA LYS A 977 -5.39 -15.67 3.84
C LYS A 977 -6.89 -15.78 3.55
N ALA A 978 -7.53 -16.79 4.14
CA ALA A 978 -8.96 -17.05 4.09
C ALA A 978 -9.51 -17.24 2.67
N VAL A 979 -8.83 -18.08 1.87
CA VAL A 979 -9.27 -18.46 0.52
C VAL A 979 -9.38 -19.97 0.35
N THR A 980 -10.45 -20.48 -0.27
CA THR A 980 -10.60 -21.93 -0.42
C THR A 980 -9.55 -22.54 -1.36
N ASN A 981 -9.40 -21.96 -2.56
CA ASN A 981 -8.50 -22.43 -3.61
C ASN A 981 -7.37 -21.41 -3.82
N ILE A 982 -6.12 -21.86 -3.65
CA ILE A 982 -4.92 -21.06 -3.93
C ILE A 982 -4.73 -20.94 -5.44
N PHE A 983 -4.64 -22.09 -6.13
CA PHE A 983 -4.42 -22.18 -7.58
C PHE A 983 -5.57 -22.92 -8.25
N LEU A 984 -6.15 -22.30 -9.28
CA LEU A 984 -7.17 -22.85 -10.17
C LEU A 984 -6.62 -22.92 -11.61
N GLU A 985 -6.35 -24.11 -12.13
CA GLU A 985 -5.97 -24.34 -13.52
C GLU A 985 -7.22 -24.54 -14.39
N GLY A 986 -7.75 -23.43 -14.91
CA GLY A 986 -8.97 -23.34 -15.71
C GLY A 986 -10.25 -23.68 -14.94
N THR A 987 -10.47 -24.98 -14.71
CA THR A 987 -11.56 -25.50 -13.87
C THR A 987 -11.07 -26.55 -12.85
N THR A 988 -9.78 -26.87 -12.85
CA THR A 988 -9.17 -27.82 -11.91
C THR A 988 -8.60 -27.06 -10.73
N VAL A 989 -9.05 -27.38 -9.51
CA VAL A 989 -8.38 -26.88 -8.29
C VAL A 989 -7.08 -27.67 -8.12
N THR A 990 -5.95 -26.97 -8.19
CA THR A 990 -4.62 -27.58 -8.03
C THR A 990 -4.17 -27.53 -6.58
N ALA A 991 -4.45 -26.43 -5.87
CA ALA A 991 -4.07 -26.27 -4.46
C ALA A 991 -5.15 -25.54 -3.64
N THR A 992 -5.37 -25.95 -2.39
CA THR A 992 -6.29 -25.31 -1.43
C THR A 992 -5.54 -24.78 -0.20
N GLU A 993 -6.11 -23.81 0.52
CA GLU A 993 -5.58 -23.36 1.82
C GLU A 993 -5.57 -24.52 2.83
N SER A 994 -6.62 -25.34 2.83
CA SER A 994 -6.77 -26.52 3.70
C SER A 994 -5.69 -27.60 3.51
N ALA A 995 -5.20 -27.82 2.28
CA ALA A 995 -4.11 -28.76 2.00
C ALA A 995 -2.72 -28.17 2.30
N ASN A 996 -2.64 -26.86 2.53
CA ASN A 996 -1.41 -26.09 2.65
C ASN A 996 -1.38 -25.20 3.88
N SER A 997 -2.08 -25.59 4.96
CA SER A 997 -2.26 -24.73 6.13
C SER A 997 -0.93 -24.40 6.81
N GLY A 998 -0.67 -23.09 7.00
CA GLY A 998 0.59 -22.58 7.50
C GLY A 998 0.59 -21.06 7.70
N GLY A 999 1.48 -20.57 8.57
CA GLY A 999 1.56 -19.15 8.92
C GLY A 999 0.24 -18.58 9.44
N TRP A 1000 -0.42 -17.76 8.60
CA TRP A 1000 -1.71 -17.11 8.92
C TRP A 1000 -2.92 -17.73 8.22
N GLY A 1001 -2.69 -18.64 7.27
CA GLY A 1001 -3.68 -19.21 6.37
C GLY A 1001 -3.10 -20.38 5.60
N GLY A 1002 -2.73 -20.18 4.33
CA GLY A 1002 -2.15 -21.22 3.45
C GLY A 1002 -0.83 -20.82 2.79
N VAL A 1003 0.04 -21.79 2.54
CA VAL A 1003 1.44 -21.60 2.07
C VAL A 1003 1.84 -22.64 1.03
N VAL A 1004 2.20 -22.22 -0.18
CA VAL A 1004 2.81 -23.08 -1.20
C VAL A 1004 4.25 -22.64 -1.44
N ALA A 1005 5.22 -23.47 -1.05
CA ALA A 1005 6.64 -23.18 -1.18
C ALA A 1005 7.08 -23.11 -2.65
N ALA A 1006 6.52 -23.95 -3.54
CA ALA A 1006 6.78 -23.91 -4.97
C ALA A 1006 5.60 -24.45 -5.81
N TYR A 1007 5.37 -23.86 -6.97
CA TYR A 1007 4.47 -24.34 -8.03
C TYR A 1007 5.22 -24.24 -9.38
N LEU A 1008 5.30 -25.35 -10.13
CA LEU A 1008 6.27 -25.61 -11.23
C LEU A 1008 5.67 -26.40 -12.40
#